data_AF-A0AAV6Z0K4-F1
#
_entry.id   AF-A0AAV6Z0K4-F1
#
_cell.length_a   1.000
_cell.length_b   1.000
_cell.length_c   1.000
_cell.angle_alpha   90.00
_cell.angle_beta   90.00
_cell.angle_gamma   90.00
#
_symmetry.space_group_name_H-M   'P 1'
#
loop_
_entity.id
_entity.type
_entity.pdbx_description
1 polymer ?
#
loop_
_entity_poly.entity_id
_entity_poly.type
_entity_poly.pdbx_seq_one_letter_code
_entity_poly.pdbx_strand_id
1 'polypeptide(L)'
;MTDVEHEPWWALDLKSNHIITFVAITNRRDCCSQDLEGAEIHVGSSKNWKENPSCGTVSSIGLGETFSFSCGGTQGRYVTVVIPKKNTSLSLCEVQVFGLPQKSSENKTTTLKESENLLHGAPNVAVRGTASHSSTYDPQSGARNAIDGSLRNTYPSCSHTHYDQDPWWTVDLQSRMKVFSVAITNRGECCGKRMDRAEVHIGDARGDAASNPRCAIISSIAQGQTLAVDCRGMEGRFVSIVIEGRKEYLTLCEVQVFALPAEKKEEEVTMPPAPLQPTKDPTDGHPAATINKTTTGSGVSAKKLSPSKVSQSSTRGNGAADKAVDGILTPEKLGCAVTEKEYEPWWKGELRRQYQIHSIAVSSNMSLDGAEIRIGDDADWNSLRRCVAVSLMGPGETVLFHCNWMIGKVVTIVMSGRNESLTVCEVQVFGLELGDKIGGNGEAEIKNISRGVRNVAPRGLILQSSYFDNQRPASVATDGKLETNYGLESCTHTLHDLEPWWRVDMLSRMRVSSVAITNRGDCCAYRLKGAEIRIGNSEEHGGRNNPRCAKIPSIGLGETFIFDCDGMEGRFVTIVIPGRKEYLQLCEVQVFAESLDEMKDEMYHNVALKGVASQSSTFSSSVEAHKANDGSLANNHIMSQCSITQREVSPWWMVDLMSSYQIFAVVITNRVLECCKDRISGAEIRIGNSSEVGGTLNPRCGVITSMGSGESLYFACGGMVGQYVTVTIPGRAEHLILCEVQVFGLPDFSGGDFSDKNHNVLRTPQGAPNLALQGDSFQSSLFNFFGESKNAIDGSLSSNHSQMQCSQTVQELNPWWTVDLRGIFHVLAVSVTNRQDGTWERLRDAEIRIGSSRDWLQNPRCTVMYSLGPGDTGLYSCNGMEGRYVSVVLPDKIEKLSICEVQVFGLPLSTFGNLPSVINGTGLGGAALMFPEEGNQSYAILQPQAPMDLTEFTLCFEVSTGLSGRREVLLFSYCKDENDELNVWRELDGRLSLYLRSSQDGAIFSLPGLSTFGTHICVTWKSSSGITSFWFDGKRSTRQVYRRGHYVSSGGTVILGQDQDTCGGKFDAKQSFVGEISDVHLWDYVLTSSTIKDVYKKKKTPPGNIIDWSSTNYSLYGNVRIESMKT
;
A
#
# COMPACT_ATOMS: atom_id res chain seq x y z
N MET A 1 -8.04 48.58 -15.73
CA MET A 1 -9.37 49.12 -16.10
C MET A 1 -9.17 50.09 -17.24
N THR A 2 -9.91 49.95 -18.33
CA THR A 2 -9.93 50.94 -19.43
C THR A 2 -10.88 52.09 -19.09
N ASP A 3 -10.82 53.19 -19.85
CA ASP A 3 -11.90 54.18 -19.85
C ASP A 3 -13.20 53.55 -20.39
N VAL A 4 -14.33 54.23 -20.19
CA VAL A 4 -15.60 53.82 -20.83
C VAL A 4 -15.53 54.12 -22.31
N GLU A 5 -15.39 53.08 -23.12
CA GLU A 5 -15.21 53.18 -24.57
C GLU A 5 -16.01 52.10 -25.30
N HIS A 6 -16.12 52.22 -26.62
CA HIS A 6 -16.84 51.25 -27.45
C HIS A 6 -15.96 50.04 -27.74
N GLU A 7 -16.42 48.84 -27.35
CA GLU A 7 -15.68 47.57 -27.47
C GLU A 7 -14.32 47.57 -26.74
N PRO A 8 -14.28 47.83 -25.42
CA PRO A 8 -13.02 47.91 -24.69
C PRO A 8 -12.31 46.55 -24.74
N TRP A 9 -11.00 46.58 -25.01
CA TRP A 9 -10.19 45.37 -25.17
C TRP A 9 -8.81 45.52 -24.52
N TRP A 10 -8.25 44.38 -24.15
CA TRP A 10 -6.90 44.25 -23.62
C TRP A 10 -6.20 43.08 -24.31
N ALA A 11 -4.96 43.24 -24.76
CA ALA A 11 -4.22 42.19 -25.44
C ALA A 11 -2.80 41.98 -24.86
N LEU A 12 -2.43 40.71 -24.77
CA LEU A 12 -1.09 40.24 -24.41
C LEU A 12 -0.35 39.78 -25.67
N ASP A 13 0.85 40.31 -25.92
CA ASP A 13 1.78 39.84 -26.95
C ASP A 13 2.83 38.92 -26.33
N LEU A 14 2.73 37.62 -26.61
CA LEU A 14 3.64 36.57 -26.13
C LEU A 14 5.01 36.57 -26.81
N LYS A 15 5.27 37.52 -27.73
CA LYS A 15 6.51 37.72 -28.51
C LYS A 15 6.81 36.64 -29.57
N SER A 16 6.32 35.43 -29.39
CA SER A 16 6.38 34.33 -30.37
C SER A 16 5.09 33.51 -30.34
N ASN A 17 4.86 32.68 -31.36
CA ASN A 17 3.71 31.78 -31.38
C ASN A 17 3.84 30.71 -30.30
N HIS A 18 2.76 30.52 -29.56
CA HIS A 18 2.63 29.48 -28.56
C HIS A 18 1.37 28.65 -28.83
N ILE A 19 1.39 27.38 -28.43
CA ILE A 19 0.22 26.51 -28.40
C ILE A 19 -0.49 26.77 -27.06
N ILE A 20 -1.60 27.49 -27.07
CA ILE A 20 -2.30 27.94 -25.86
C ILE A 20 -3.33 26.91 -25.42
N THR A 21 -3.15 26.36 -24.22
CA THR A 21 -4.04 25.36 -23.64
C THR A 21 -5.13 25.99 -22.78
N PHE A 22 -4.81 26.99 -21.94
CA PHE A 22 -5.78 27.68 -21.08
C PHE A 22 -5.48 29.17 -20.97
N VAL A 23 -6.53 29.97 -20.75
CA VAL A 23 -6.45 31.38 -20.34
C VAL A 23 -7.28 31.56 -19.08
N ALA A 24 -6.69 32.01 -17.97
CA ALA A 24 -7.39 32.30 -16.73
C ALA A 24 -7.54 33.80 -16.52
N ILE A 25 -8.75 34.25 -16.18
CA ILE A 25 -9.07 35.66 -15.95
C ILE A 25 -9.54 35.85 -14.51
N THR A 26 -8.92 36.79 -13.80
CA THR A 26 -9.32 37.21 -12.45
C THR A 26 -10.11 38.52 -12.52
N ASN A 27 -11.31 38.51 -11.94
CA ASN A 27 -12.17 39.69 -11.85
C ASN A 27 -11.79 40.60 -10.66
N ARG A 28 -12.30 41.83 -10.66
CA ARG A 28 -12.15 42.80 -9.56
C ARG A 28 -12.77 42.30 -8.26
N ARG A 29 -12.14 42.65 -7.13
CA ARG A 29 -12.56 42.27 -5.76
C ARG A 29 -13.52 43.25 -5.09
N ASP A 30 -13.55 44.49 -5.53
CA ASP A 30 -14.14 45.60 -4.79
C ASP A 30 -15.60 45.88 -5.18
N CYS A 31 -15.93 45.90 -6.48
CA CYS A 31 -17.29 45.98 -6.99
C CYS A 31 -17.36 45.55 -8.45
N CYS A 32 -18.58 45.57 -9.01
CA CYS A 32 -18.77 45.72 -10.45
C CYS A 32 -18.29 44.51 -11.28
N SER A 33 -18.38 43.31 -10.69
CA SER A 33 -17.96 42.05 -11.33
C SER A 33 -18.74 41.74 -12.60
N GLN A 34 -20.01 42.19 -12.67
CA GLN A 34 -20.85 42.05 -13.86
C GLN A 34 -20.33 42.79 -15.09
N ASP A 35 -19.39 43.73 -14.96
CA ASP A 35 -18.86 44.48 -16.10
C ASP A 35 -18.05 43.60 -17.07
N LEU A 36 -17.58 42.43 -16.62
CA LEU A 36 -16.90 41.42 -17.43
C LEU A 36 -17.85 40.43 -18.13
N GLU A 37 -19.15 40.51 -17.86
CA GLU A 37 -20.15 39.61 -18.45
C GLU A 37 -20.32 39.86 -19.96
N GLY A 38 -20.11 38.78 -20.72
CA GLY A 38 -20.07 38.79 -22.18
C GLY A 38 -18.72 39.15 -22.79
N ALA A 39 -17.63 39.21 -22.00
CA ALA A 39 -16.29 39.36 -22.55
C ALA A 39 -15.86 38.11 -23.35
N GLU A 40 -15.17 38.28 -24.48
CA GLU A 40 -14.67 37.23 -25.35
C GLU A 40 -13.13 37.16 -25.31
N ILE A 41 -12.59 35.95 -25.45
CA ILE A 41 -11.15 35.67 -25.40
C ILE A 41 -10.70 35.16 -26.77
N HIS A 42 -9.87 35.92 -27.45
CA HIS A 42 -9.36 35.61 -28.79
C HIS A 42 -7.87 35.26 -28.75
N VAL A 43 -7.51 34.14 -29.38
CA VAL A 43 -6.12 33.66 -29.45
C VAL A 43 -5.73 33.49 -30.90
N GLY A 44 -4.64 34.13 -31.33
CA GLY A 44 -4.15 33.98 -32.70
C GLY A 44 -2.86 34.72 -33.00
N SER A 45 -2.45 34.72 -34.28
CA SER A 45 -1.20 35.33 -34.73
C SER A 45 -1.34 36.80 -35.15
N SER A 46 -2.57 37.31 -35.32
CA SER A 46 -2.81 38.71 -35.69
C SER A 46 -2.88 39.60 -34.45
N LYS A 47 -2.38 40.83 -34.56
CA LYS A 47 -2.55 41.85 -33.51
C LYS A 47 -3.99 42.41 -33.51
N ASN A 48 -4.73 42.26 -34.60
CA ASN A 48 -6.13 42.61 -34.70
C ASN A 48 -6.99 41.42 -34.21
N TRP A 49 -7.61 41.55 -33.04
CA TRP A 49 -8.35 40.45 -32.41
C TRP A 49 -9.55 39.98 -33.21
N LYS A 50 -10.14 40.83 -34.07
CA LYS A 50 -11.27 40.47 -34.94
C LYS A 50 -10.90 39.40 -35.98
N GLU A 51 -9.61 39.20 -36.23
CA GLU A 51 -9.09 38.18 -37.15
C GLU A 51 -8.70 36.88 -36.43
N ASN A 52 -8.67 36.89 -35.09
CA ASN A 52 -8.28 35.74 -34.28
C ASN A 52 -9.53 34.97 -33.82
N PRO A 53 -9.49 33.62 -33.80
CA PRO A 53 -10.61 32.83 -33.29
C PRO A 53 -10.81 33.07 -31.80
N SER A 54 -12.09 33.13 -31.38
CA SER A 54 -12.47 33.15 -29.96
C SER A 54 -12.36 31.73 -29.39
N CYS A 55 -11.67 31.57 -28.26
CA CYS A 55 -11.62 30.31 -27.52
C CYS A 55 -12.55 30.25 -26.31
N GLY A 56 -13.25 31.34 -25.97
CA GLY A 56 -14.22 31.33 -24.89
C GLY A 56 -14.90 32.67 -24.66
N THR A 57 -16.09 32.63 -24.07
CA THR A 57 -16.86 33.81 -23.65
C THR A 57 -17.13 33.73 -22.15
N VAL A 58 -16.92 34.85 -21.47
CA VAL A 58 -17.18 35.01 -20.04
C VAL A 58 -18.68 35.13 -19.80
N SER A 59 -19.28 34.13 -19.17
CA SER A 59 -20.67 34.17 -18.72
C SER A 59 -20.82 34.98 -17.43
N SER A 60 -20.06 34.64 -16.39
CA SER A 60 -19.96 35.44 -15.16
C SER A 60 -18.71 35.03 -14.39
N ILE A 61 -17.99 35.98 -13.80
CA ILE A 61 -16.89 35.70 -12.86
C ILE A 61 -17.18 36.53 -11.62
N GLY A 62 -17.27 35.91 -10.44
CA GLY A 62 -17.58 36.61 -9.19
C GLY A 62 -16.48 37.58 -8.75
N LEU A 63 -16.76 38.39 -7.72
CA LEU A 63 -15.81 39.37 -7.20
C LEU A 63 -14.51 38.69 -6.73
N GLY A 64 -13.40 39.02 -7.37
CA GLY A 64 -12.08 38.47 -7.05
C GLY A 64 -11.87 37.01 -7.43
N GLU A 65 -12.84 36.39 -8.10
CA GLU A 65 -12.72 35.02 -8.57
C GLU A 65 -11.86 34.95 -9.82
N THR A 66 -11.23 33.79 -10.02
CA THR A 66 -10.47 33.47 -11.22
C THR A 66 -11.16 32.34 -11.96
N PHE A 67 -11.51 32.56 -13.22
CA PHE A 67 -12.12 31.55 -14.08
C PHE A 67 -11.18 31.18 -15.22
N SER A 68 -11.03 29.88 -15.49
CA SER A 68 -10.13 29.36 -16.53
C SER A 68 -10.90 28.90 -17.76
N PHE A 69 -10.48 29.37 -18.92
CA PHE A 69 -11.06 29.05 -20.22
C PHE A 69 -10.11 28.14 -20.98
N SER A 70 -10.60 26.98 -21.42
CA SER A 70 -9.81 26.07 -22.25
C SER A 70 -9.76 26.60 -23.68
N CYS A 71 -8.55 26.78 -24.20
CA CYS A 71 -8.33 27.16 -25.61
C CYS A 71 -7.87 25.98 -26.46
N GLY A 72 -7.92 24.75 -25.93
CA GLY A 72 -7.81 23.52 -26.72
C GLY A 72 -6.50 23.35 -27.51
N GLY A 73 -5.43 24.05 -27.13
CA GLY A 73 -4.17 24.06 -27.88
C GLY A 73 -4.17 25.02 -29.08
N THR A 74 -5.04 26.04 -29.09
CA THR A 74 -5.09 27.05 -30.17
C THR A 74 -3.76 27.77 -30.28
N GLN A 75 -3.24 27.88 -31.50
CA GLN A 75 -1.95 28.52 -31.76
C GLN A 75 -2.10 30.03 -31.88
N GLY A 76 -1.33 30.78 -31.09
CA GLY A 76 -1.34 32.23 -31.16
C GLY A 76 -0.15 32.89 -30.48
N ARG A 77 0.19 34.08 -30.98
CA ARG A 77 1.13 35.02 -30.35
C ARG A 77 0.39 36.05 -29.51
N TYR A 78 -0.84 36.38 -29.87
CA TYR A 78 -1.67 37.37 -29.20
C TYR A 78 -2.84 36.69 -28.50
N VAL A 79 -3.06 37.03 -27.24
CA VAL A 79 -4.26 36.69 -26.48
C VAL A 79 -4.98 37.99 -26.14
N THR A 80 -6.21 38.14 -26.59
CA THR A 80 -7.01 39.37 -26.42
C THR A 80 -8.28 39.06 -25.65
N VAL A 81 -8.59 39.87 -24.64
CA VAL A 81 -9.88 39.87 -23.95
C VAL A 81 -10.63 41.13 -24.35
N VAL A 82 -11.86 41.01 -24.82
CA VAL A 82 -12.67 42.14 -25.34
C VAL A 82 -14.11 42.04 -24.87
N ILE A 83 -14.79 43.16 -24.61
CA ILE A 83 -16.25 43.17 -24.42
C ILE A 83 -16.89 43.70 -25.71
N PRO A 84 -17.36 42.84 -26.62
CA PRO A 84 -17.85 43.27 -27.93
C PRO A 84 -19.19 44.02 -27.81
N LYS A 85 -19.41 44.96 -28.74
CA LYS A 85 -20.69 45.67 -28.96
C LYS A 85 -21.28 46.42 -27.74
N LYS A 86 -20.50 46.71 -26.70
CA LYS A 86 -20.92 47.50 -25.53
C LYS A 86 -20.06 48.74 -25.36
N ASN A 87 -20.68 49.83 -24.89
CA ASN A 87 -19.96 50.99 -24.34
C ASN A 87 -19.78 50.77 -22.84
N THR A 88 -18.61 50.29 -22.45
CA THR A 88 -18.30 49.99 -21.05
C THR A 88 -16.80 50.12 -20.81
N SER A 89 -16.36 49.88 -19.58
CA SER A 89 -14.95 49.77 -19.22
C SER A 89 -14.56 48.32 -18.97
N LEU A 90 -13.44 47.85 -19.53
CA LEU A 90 -12.90 46.52 -19.26
C LEU A 90 -11.98 46.56 -18.04
N SER A 91 -12.30 45.76 -17.03
CA SER A 91 -11.49 45.63 -15.81
C SER A 91 -10.99 44.20 -15.63
N LEU A 92 -9.69 43.99 -15.77
CA LEU A 92 -9.04 42.70 -15.54
C LEU A 92 -8.04 42.87 -14.40
N CYS A 93 -8.11 42.01 -13.38
CA CYS A 93 -7.13 42.02 -12.29
C CYS A 93 -5.90 41.19 -12.62
N GLU A 94 -6.08 40.05 -13.29
CA GLU A 94 -4.99 39.20 -13.77
C GLU A 94 -5.46 38.42 -15.00
N VAL A 95 -4.57 38.21 -15.97
CA VAL A 95 -4.80 37.30 -17.10
C VAL A 95 -3.61 36.38 -17.24
N GLN A 96 -3.81 35.10 -16.90
CA GLN A 96 -2.77 34.08 -16.99
C GLN A 96 -2.96 33.26 -18.26
N VAL A 97 -1.93 33.18 -19.10
CA VAL A 97 -1.97 32.42 -20.36
C VAL A 97 -1.04 31.21 -20.23
N PHE A 98 -1.61 30.02 -20.38
CA PHE A 98 -0.89 28.75 -20.29
C PHE A 98 -0.72 28.16 -21.68
N GLY A 99 0.53 27.85 -22.06
CA GLY A 99 0.83 27.31 -23.38
C GLY A 99 2.32 27.03 -23.59
N LEU A 100 2.64 26.32 -24.68
CA LEU A 100 4.01 25.92 -25.02
C LEU A 100 4.57 26.77 -26.19
N PRO A 101 5.82 27.27 -26.12
CA PRO A 101 6.44 27.99 -27.23
C PRO A 101 6.63 27.09 -28.44
N GLN A 102 6.25 27.57 -29.63
CA GLN A 102 6.46 26.87 -30.89
C GLN A 102 7.94 26.92 -31.28
N LYS A 103 8.61 25.76 -31.38
CA LYS A 103 10.00 25.69 -31.87
C LYS A 103 10.06 26.02 -33.37
N SER A 104 10.86 27.02 -33.73
CA SER A 104 11.25 27.30 -35.12
C SER A 104 12.17 26.19 -35.63
N SER A 105 11.75 25.52 -36.71
CA SER A 105 12.51 24.49 -37.40
C SER A 105 13.68 25.09 -38.19
N GLU A 106 14.91 24.70 -37.86
CA GLU A 106 15.99 24.62 -38.84
C GLU A 106 16.59 23.22 -38.85
N ASN A 107 16.71 22.68 -40.07
CA ASN A 107 16.93 21.28 -40.41
C ASN A 107 18.33 20.75 -40.04
N LYS A 108 18.40 19.61 -39.36
CA LYS A 108 19.33 18.54 -39.75
C LYS A 108 18.87 17.17 -39.25
N THR A 109 18.63 16.30 -40.22
CA THR A 109 18.09 14.95 -40.13
C THR A 109 19.11 13.98 -39.52
N THR A 110 18.79 13.38 -38.37
CA THR A 110 19.18 11.99 -38.05
C THR A 110 18.26 11.46 -36.95
N THR A 111 17.69 10.29 -37.20
CA THR A 111 16.63 9.60 -36.47
C THR A 111 17.07 9.13 -35.08
N LEU A 112 16.40 9.65 -34.05
CA LEU A 112 16.30 9.06 -32.71
C LEU A 112 14.83 9.18 -32.27
N LYS A 113 14.04 8.10 -32.46
CA LYS A 113 12.72 7.93 -31.84
C LYS A 113 12.86 6.92 -30.71
N GLU A 114 13.37 7.36 -29.57
CA GLU A 114 13.27 6.59 -28.31
C GLU A 114 13.43 7.40 -27.02
N SER A 115 13.32 8.74 -27.05
CA SER A 115 13.42 9.53 -25.82
C SER A 115 12.51 10.77 -25.78
N GLU A 116 11.22 10.62 -26.13
CA GLU A 116 10.21 11.70 -26.04
C GLU A 116 9.04 11.40 -25.08
N ASN A 117 9.22 10.56 -24.05
CA ASN A 117 8.12 10.16 -23.16
C ASN A 117 8.34 10.42 -21.65
N LEU A 118 9.15 11.41 -21.23
CA LEU A 118 9.56 11.54 -19.82
C LEU A 118 9.53 12.95 -19.20
N LEU A 119 8.67 13.88 -19.66
CA LEU A 119 8.69 15.27 -19.12
C LEU A 119 7.37 15.86 -18.60
N HIS A 120 6.31 15.08 -18.30
CA HIS A 120 5.00 15.64 -17.86
C HIS A 120 4.38 14.94 -16.62
N GLY A 121 5.18 14.56 -15.61
CA GLY A 121 4.63 13.89 -14.41
C GLY A 121 5.44 13.93 -13.11
N ALA A 122 6.47 14.78 -13.00
CA ALA A 122 7.28 14.83 -11.79
C ALA A 122 6.47 15.49 -10.64
N PRO A 123 6.23 14.81 -9.50
CA PRO A 123 5.46 15.36 -8.39
C PRO A 123 6.20 16.48 -7.66
N ASN A 124 5.46 17.35 -6.94
CA ASN A 124 6.08 18.24 -5.96
C ASN A 124 6.57 17.40 -4.78
N VAL A 125 7.88 17.19 -4.68
CA VAL A 125 8.50 16.36 -3.65
C VAL A 125 8.86 17.16 -2.39
N ALA A 126 8.80 18.50 -2.45
CA ALA A 126 9.17 19.37 -1.32
C ALA A 126 8.25 19.19 -0.10
N VAL A 127 6.95 18.90 -0.33
CA VAL A 127 5.94 18.69 0.73
C VAL A 127 6.23 17.48 1.63
N ARG A 128 7.09 16.56 1.18
CA ARG A 128 7.55 15.40 1.96
C ARG A 128 8.92 15.62 2.60
N GLY A 129 9.55 16.75 2.29
CA GLY A 129 10.88 17.10 2.77
C GLY A 129 10.85 17.74 4.16
N THR A 130 12.02 17.98 4.72
CA THR A 130 12.17 18.76 5.96
C THR A 130 12.80 20.10 5.66
N ALA A 131 12.07 21.19 5.91
CA ALA A 131 12.57 22.55 5.69
C ALA A 131 13.29 23.11 6.93
N SER A 132 14.35 23.86 6.70
CA SER A 132 15.11 24.62 7.69
C SER A 132 15.55 25.95 7.11
N HIS A 133 15.81 26.95 7.94
CA HIS A 133 16.32 28.25 7.51
C HIS A 133 17.30 28.81 8.54
N SER A 134 18.04 29.86 8.17
CA SER A 134 19.12 30.45 8.97
C SER A 134 18.69 30.87 10.38
N SER A 135 17.48 31.40 10.51
CA SER A 135 16.87 31.78 11.78
C SER A 135 15.35 31.90 11.62
N THR A 136 14.61 31.95 12.73
CA THR A 136 13.14 32.06 12.71
C THR A 136 12.70 33.38 13.33
N TYR A 137 12.03 34.25 12.56
CA TYR A 137 11.58 35.58 13.04
C TYR A 137 10.64 35.50 14.24
N ASP A 138 9.66 34.58 14.20
CA ASP A 138 8.66 34.38 15.25
C ASP A 138 8.10 32.94 15.22
N PRO A 139 7.41 32.48 16.27
CA PRO A 139 6.94 31.08 16.36
C PRO A 139 5.99 30.62 15.25
N GLN A 140 5.32 31.55 14.55
CA GLN A 140 4.35 31.24 13.50
C GLN A 140 4.99 31.19 12.09
N SER A 141 6.22 31.71 11.92
CA SER A 141 6.91 31.83 10.62
C SER A 141 7.94 30.72 10.34
N GLY A 142 7.67 29.51 10.81
CA GLY A 142 8.59 28.38 10.70
C GLY A 142 8.96 28.03 9.25
N ALA A 143 10.16 27.49 9.04
CA ALA A 143 10.67 27.12 7.71
C ALA A 143 9.73 26.19 6.93
N ARG A 144 8.94 25.34 7.62
CA ARG A 144 7.98 24.41 7.00
C ARG A 144 6.84 25.10 6.24
N ASN A 145 6.52 26.35 6.58
CA ASN A 145 5.43 27.08 5.93
C ASN A 145 5.69 27.29 4.43
N ALA A 146 6.95 27.18 4.00
CA ALA A 146 7.31 27.24 2.60
C ALA A 146 7.18 25.89 1.86
N ILE A 147 6.74 24.81 2.52
CA ILE A 147 6.49 23.49 1.91
C ILE A 147 5.18 22.87 2.41
N ASP A 148 4.26 23.70 2.90
CA ASP A 148 3.01 23.23 3.50
C ASP A 148 1.91 22.95 2.46
N GLY A 149 2.21 23.19 1.18
CA GLY A 149 1.31 22.97 0.05
C GLY A 149 0.35 24.14 -0.20
N SER A 150 0.47 25.25 0.55
CA SER A 150 -0.43 26.40 0.46
C SER A 150 0.26 27.59 -0.23
N LEU A 151 -0.27 28.02 -1.37
CA LEU A 151 0.18 29.25 -2.06
C LEU A 151 -0.28 30.55 -1.37
N ARG A 152 -0.82 30.48 -0.15
CA ARG A 152 -1.23 31.68 0.60
C ARG A 152 -0.01 32.56 0.87
N ASN A 153 -0.02 33.74 0.27
CA ASN A 153 1.10 34.68 0.29
C ASN A 153 0.99 35.77 1.39
N THR A 154 0.06 35.60 2.33
CA THR A 154 -0.21 36.53 3.45
C THR A 154 0.45 36.04 4.73
N TYR A 155 1.18 36.89 5.45
CA TYR A 155 1.81 36.46 6.71
C TYR A 155 0.73 36.28 7.80
N PRO A 156 0.80 35.24 8.67
CA PRO A 156 1.95 34.39 8.98
C PRO A 156 2.05 33.05 8.22
N SER A 157 1.33 32.86 7.10
CA SER A 157 1.42 31.58 6.35
C SER A 157 2.70 31.40 5.53
N CYS A 158 3.70 32.25 5.70
CA CYS A 158 4.98 32.17 4.98
C CYS A 158 6.12 31.87 5.97
N SER A 159 7.21 31.27 5.49
CA SER A 159 8.45 31.21 6.27
C SER A 159 9.07 32.61 6.37
N HIS A 160 9.73 32.92 7.48
CA HIS A 160 10.37 34.22 7.67
C HIS A 160 11.59 34.10 8.58
N THR A 161 12.76 34.55 8.09
CA THR A 161 13.99 34.64 8.89
C THR A 161 14.05 35.93 9.70
N HIS A 162 14.98 36.06 10.65
CA HIS A 162 15.40 37.37 11.14
C HIS A 162 16.19 38.13 10.05
N TYR A 163 16.57 39.38 10.36
CA TYR A 163 17.42 40.20 9.51
C TYR A 163 18.87 39.72 9.62
N ASP A 164 19.16 38.61 8.93
CA ASP A 164 20.43 37.90 9.03
C ASP A 164 21.40 38.34 7.93
N GLN A 165 22.70 38.13 8.16
CA GLN A 165 23.69 38.17 7.09
C GLN A 165 23.55 36.89 6.26
N ASP A 166 23.35 37.04 4.95
CA ASP A 166 23.21 35.95 3.98
C ASP A 166 22.11 34.93 4.37
N PRO A 167 20.84 35.37 4.52
CA PRO A 167 19.77 34.50 4.97
C PRO A 167 19.51 33.38 3.95
N TRP A 168 19.24 32.18 4.46
CA TRP A 168 19.02 31.00 3.63
C TRP A 168 17.85 30.16 4.14
N TRP A 169 17.23 29.44 3.20
CA TRP A 169 16.22 28.42 3.45
C TRP A 169 16.57 27.17 2.64
N THR A 170 16.42 25.98 3.21
CA THR A 170 16.75 24.70 2.56
C THR A 170 15.70 23.66 2.88
N VAL A 171 15.29 22.89 1.88
CA VAL A 171 14.52 21.65 2.04
C VAL A 171 15.40 20.42 1.80
N ASP A 172 15.38 19.48 2.74
CA ASP A 172 15.93 18.14 2.59
C ASP A 172 14.87 17.21 1.98
N LEU A 173 15.08 16.79 0.73
CA LEU A 173 14.19 15.89 -0.02
C LEU A 173 14.27 14.42 0.42
N GLN A 174 15.05 14.11 1.47
CA GLN A 174 15.25 12.78 2.08
C GLN A 174 16.03 11.77 1.22
N SER A 175 16.06 11.96 -0.10
CA SER A 175 16.83 11.14 -1.04
C SER A 175 17.36 12.00 -2.19
N ARG A 176 18.31 11.47 -2.96
CA ARG A 176 18.90 12.19 -4.09
C ARG A 176 17.93 12.18 -5.27
N MET A 177 17.50 13.37 -5.70
CA MET A 177 16.45 13.52 -6.71
C MET A 177 16.97 14.28 -7.92
N LYS A 178 16.46 13.95 -9.11
CA LYS A 178 16.66 14.69 -10.35
C LYS A 178 15.61 15.80 -10.44
N VAL A 179 16.02 17.02 -10.11
CA VAL A 179 15.14 18.20 -10.00
C VAL A 179 15.01 18.90 -11.33
N PHE A 180 13.79 18.91 -11.87
CA PHE A 180 13.48 19.55 -13.15
C PHE A 180 13.09 21.01 -12.99
N SER A 181 12.32 21.37 -11.95
CA SER A 181 11.88 22.74 -11.73
C SER A 181 11.68 23.04 -10.24
N VAL A 182 11.92 24.30 -9.84
CA VAL A 182 11.61 24.82 -8.50
C VAL A 182 10.69 26.03 -8.64
N ALA A 183 9.52 26.03 -8.00
CA ALA A 183 8.57 27.15 -8.03
C ALA A 183 8.49 27.84 -6.67
N ILE A 184 8.64 29.17 -6.63
CA ILE A 184 8.79 29.96 -5.41
C ILE A 184 7.75 31.06 -5.37
N THR A 185 6.91 31.06 -4.33
CA THR A 185 5.86 32.06 -4.09
C THR A 185 6.36 33.14 -3.14
N ASN A 186 6.36 34.39 -3.59
CA ASN A 186 6.76 35.55 -2.81
C ASN A 186 5.63 36.05 -1.89
N ARG A 187 6.00 36.78 -0.84
CA ARG A 187 5.06 37.46 0.06
C ARG A 187 4.18 38.45 -0.70
N GLY A 188 2.89 38.46 -0.38
CA GLY A 188 1.81 39.19 -1.05
C GLY A 188 1.41 40.53 -0.42
N GLU A 189 1.71 40.77 0.86
CA GLU A 189 1.20 41.95 1.59
C GLU A 189 2.15 43.16 1.57
N CYS A 190 3.46 42.91 1.63
CA CYS A 190 4.49 43.93 1.49
C CYS A 190 5.82 43.29 1.10
N CYS A 191 6.82 44.13 0.86
CA CYS A 191 8.20 43.74 1.06
C CYS A 191 8.74 42.68 0.08
N GLY A 192 8.06 42.44 -1.05
CA GLY A 192 8.44 41.42 -2.04
C GLY A 192 9.84 41.62 -2.64
N LYS A 193 10.33 42.87 -2.68
CA LYS A 193 11.68 43.23 -3.17
C LYS A 193 12.82 42.63 -2.34
N ARG A 194 12.55 42.12 -1.13
CA ARG A 194 13.57 41.48 -0.27
C ARG A 194 14.20 40.26 -0.95
N MET A 195 13.44 39.54 -1.78
CA MET A 195 13.89 38.35 -2.51
C MET A 195 14.65 38.67 -3.81
N ASP A 196 14.87 39.95 -4.13
CA ASP A 196 15.62 40.35 -5.33
C ASP A 196 17.06 39.81 -5.28
N ARG A 197 17.49 39.10 -6.32
CA ARG A 197 18.78 38.39 -6.42
C ARG A 197 18.96 37.19 -5.50
N ALA A 198 17.88 36.58 -5.00
CA ALA A 198 17.99 35.27 -4.35
C ALA A 198 18.48 34.21 -5.34
N GLU A 199 19.27 33.25 -4.89
CA GLU A 199 19.83 32.17 -5.70
C GLU A 199 19.23 30.82 -5.28
N VAL A 200 18.95 29.95 -6.26
CA VAL A 200 18.47 28.58 -6.04
C VAL A 200 19.62 27.62 -6.27
N HIS A 201 19.93 26.79 -5.28
CA HIS A 201 21.02 25.81 -5.32
C HIS A 201 20.48 24.39 -5.12
N ILE A 202 21.08 23.42 -5.81
CA ILE A 202 20.67 22.00 -5.75
C ILE A 202 21.92 21.13 -5.65
N GLY A 203 21.98 20.29 -4.62
CA GLY A 203 23.11 19.38 -4.42
C GLY A 203 22.99 18.55 -3.15
N ASP A 204 24.09 17.93 -2.74
CA ASP A 204 24.13 16.96 -1.63
C ASP A 204 24.83 17.52 -0.38
N ALA A 205 25.39 18.73 -0.42
CA ALA A 205 26.06 19.35 0.72
C ALA A 205 25.06 20.04 1.66
N ARG A 206 25.09 19.66 2.95
CA ARG A 206 24.17 20.18 4.00
C ARG A 206 24.67 21.45 4.71
N GLY A 207 25.99 21.62 4.82
CA GLY A 207 26.62 22.57 5.76
C GLY A 207 26.78 24.00 5.25
N ASP A 208 26.74 24.21 3.94
CA ASP A 208 26.81 25.52 3.30
C ASP A 208 25.89 25.49 2.07
N ALA A 209 24.68 26.04 2.22
CA ALA A 209 23.63 25.97 1.22
C ALA A 209 24.06 26.56 -0.14
N ALA A 210 24.93 27.56 -0.13
CA ALA A 210 25.45 28.21 -1.33
C ALA A 210 26.58 27.41 -2.02
N SER A 211 27.21 26.47 -1.31
CA SER A 211 28.26 25.60 -1.89
C SER A 211 27.72 24.59 -2.91
N ASN A 212 26.41 24.32 -2.89
CA ASN A 212 25.76 23.46 -3.87
C ASN A 212 25.68 24.14 -5.25
N PRO A 213 25.73 23.39 -6.36
CA PRO A 213 25.57 23.95 -7.71
C PRO A 213 24.33 24.83 -7.86
N ARG A 214 24.50 26.02 -8.43
CA ARG A 214 23.42 26.98 -8.63
C ARG A 214 22.53 26.59 -9.82
N CYS A 215 21.25 26.37 -9.57
CA CYS A 215 20.23 26.19 -10.59
C CYS A 215 19.87 27.52 -11.27
N ALA A 216 19.53 28.57 -10.49
CA ALA A 216 19.05 29.84 -11.03
C ALA A 216 19.36 31.03 -10.12
N ILE A 217 19.39 32.24 -10.70
CA ILE A 217 19.36 33.51 -9.97
C ILE A 217 18.00 34.15 -10.21
N ILE A 218 17.30 34.46 -9.14
CA ILE A 218 16.00 35.11 -9.12
C ILE A 218 16.23 36.61 -9.21
N SER A 219 16.00 37.20 -10.39
CA SER A 219 16.18 38.65 -10.59
C SER A 219 15.25 39.48 -9.69
N SER A 220 13.97 39.13 -9.68
CA SER A 220 12.95 39.60 -8.74
C SER A 220 11.72 38.69 -8.88
N ILE A 221 10.90 38.58 -7.83
CA ILE A 221 9.56 38.01 -7.93
C ILE A 221 8.61 39.10 -7.44
N ALA A 222 7.62 39.47 -8.25
CA ALA A 222 6.66 40.49 -7.82
C ALA A 222 5.89 40.03 -6.57
N GLN A 223 5.39 40.99 -5.81
CA GLN A 223 4.72 40.73 -4.54
C GLN A 223 3.52 39.77 -4.76
N GLY A 224 3.48 38.66 -4.03
CA GLY A 224 2.43 37.65 -4.08
C GLY A 224 2.48 36.68 -5.26
N GLN A 225 3.43 36.86 -6.18
CA GLN A 225 3.56 36.01 -7.37
C GLN A 225 4.41 34.77 -7.11
N THR A 226 4.23 33.76 -7.96
CA THR A 226 5.04 32.53 -7.98
C THR A 226 5.93 32.53 -9.22
N LEU A 227 7.23 32.31 -9.06
CA LEU A 227 8.16 32.13 -10.17
C LEU A 227 8.66 30.68 -10.18
N ALA A 228 8.49 29.99 -11.31
CA ALA A 228 9.11 28.70 -11.57
C ALA A 228 10.45 28.87 -12.30
N VAL A 229 11.51 28.25 -11.79
CA VAL A 229 12.83 28.19 -12.41
C VAL A 229 13.12 26.78 -12.90
N ASP A 230 13.58 26.66 -14.15
CA ASP A 230 13.99 25.39 -14.75
C ASP A 230 15.40 25.01 -14.29
N CYS A 231 15.50 23.88 -13.61
CA CYS A 231 16.75 23.33 -13.09
C CYS A 231 17.31 22.20 -13.95
N ARG A 232 16.70 21.90 -15.12
CA ARG A 232 17.25 21.02 -16.16
C ARG A 232 17.65 19.62 -15.68
N GLY A 233 17.00 19.11 -14.65
CA GLY A 233 17.28 17.80 -14.08
C GLY A 233 18.57 17.76 -13.26
N MET A 234 18.94 18.84 -12.57
CA MET A 234 20.05 18.85 -11.61
C MET A 234 19.77 17.85 -10.48
N GLU A 235 20.80 17.09 -10.10
CA GLU A 235 20.67 16.06 -9.09
C GLU A 235 21.13 16.55 -7.73
N GLY A 236 20.31 16.34 -6.70
CA GLY A 236 20.67 16.67 -5.33
C GLY A 236 19.61 16.24 -4.33
N ARG A 237 20.03 16.05 -3.08
CA ARG A 237 19.14 15.82 -1.94
C ARG A 237 18.58 17.13 -1.35
N PHE A 238 19.32 18.22 -1.46
CA PHE A 238 18.96 19.52 -0.88
C PHE A 238 18.63 20.52 -1.98
N VAL A 239 17.54 21.27 -1.78
CA VAL A 239 17.21 22.46 -2.58
C VAL A 239 17.23 23.66 -1.64
N SER A 240 18.08 24.64 -1.94
CA SER A 240 18.29 25.81 -1.09
C SER A 240 17.99 27.10 -1.84
N ILE A 241 17.47 28.10 -1.12
CA ILE A 241 17.25 29.46 -1.57
C ILE A 241 18.07 30.37 -0.66
N VAL A 242 19.02 31.11 -1.23
CA VAL A 242 20.00 31.93 -0.49
C VAL A 242 20.00 33.35 -1.02
N ILE A 243 20.05 34.36 -0.15
CA ILE A 243 20.34 35.74 -0.55
C ILE A 243 21.78 36.03 -0.16
N GLU A 244 22.73 35.96 -1.10
CA GLU A 244 24.14 36.22 -0.80
C GLU A 244 24.54 37.71 -0.90
N GLY A 245 25.50 38.10 -0.07
CA GLY A 245 26.22 39.37 -0.14
C GLY A 245 25.55 40.52 0.60
N ARG A 246 24.48 40.28 1.39
CA ARG A 246 23.81 41.34 2.16
C ARG A 246 23.02 40.82 3.37
N LYS A 247 22.76 41.72 4.31
CA LYS A 247 21.76 41.47 5.36
C LYS A 247 20.35 41.67 4.82
N GLU A 248 19.48 40.70 5.02
CA GLU A 248 18.09 40.78 4.58
C GLU A 248 17.19 39.81 5.37
N TYR A 249 15.87 39.96 5.24
CA TYR A 249 14.92 38.92 5.60
C TYR A 249 14.61 38.03 4.39
N LEU A 250 14.71 36.71 4.55
CA LEU A 250 14.18 35.76 3.58
C LEU A 250 12.75 35.37 3.96
N THR A 251 11.81 35.62 3.06
CA THR A 251 10.39 35.25 3.24
C THR A 251 9.93 34.44 2.04
N LEU A 252 9.50 33.20 2.29
CA LEU A 252 9.03 32.29 1.24
C LEU A 252 7.66 31.78 1.64
N CYS A 253 6.66 32.02 0.79
CA CYS A 253 5.29 31.61 1.09
C CYS A 253 4.98 30.21 0.59
N GLU A 254 5.67 29.75 -0.44
CA GLU A 254 5.64 28.34 -0.87
C GLU A 254 6.84 28.07 -1.78
N VAL A 255 7.41 26.88 -1.69
CA VAL A 255 8.52 26.37 -2.51
C VAL A 255 8.16 24.96 -2.95
N GLN A 256 7.85 24.82 -4.24
CA GLN A 256 7.52 23.54 -4.86
C GLN A 256 8.73 23.01 -5.62
N VAL A 257 9.09 21.75 -5.42
CA VAL A 257 10.23 21.10 -6.10
C VAL A 257 9.71 19.94 -6.93
N PHE A 258 9.78 20.06 -8.26
CA PHE A 258 9.32 19.02 -9.18
C PHE A 258 10.50 18.13 -9.59
N ALA A 259 10.52 16.90 -9.08
CA ALA A 259 11.67 16.00 -9.23
C ALA A 259 11.27 14.52 -9.32
N LEU A 260 12.15 13.70 -9.90
CA LEU A 260 12.03 12.23 -9.93
C LEU A 260 13.25 11.60 -9.21
N PRO A 261 13.16 10.34 -8.73
CA PRO A 261 14.30 9.64 -8.16
C PRO A 261 15.48 9.59 -9.15
N ALA A 262 16.69 9.87 -8.68
CA ALA A 262 17.89 9.70 -9.50
C ALA A 262 18.19 8.20 -9.68
N GLU A 263 18.38 7.73 -10.93
CA GLU A 263 18.69 6.33 -11.22
C GLU A 263 20.02 5.90 -10.57
N LYS A 264 20.04 4.71 -9.95
CA LYS A 264 21.28 4.11 -9.48
C LYS A 264 22.08 3.67 -10.70
N LYS A 265 23.27 4.27 -10.92
CA LYS A 265 24.20 3.74 -11.92
C LYS A 265 24.67 2.35 -11.47
N GLU A 266 24.38 1.34 -12.29
CA GLU A 266 25.03 0.03 -12.19
C GLU A 266 26.52 0.21 -12.51
N GLU A 267 27.40 -0.15 -11.58
CA GLU A 267 28.82 -0.30 -11.87
C GLU A 267 29.03 -1.59 -12.69
N GLU A 268 29.57 -1.43 -13.89
CA GLU A 268 29.87 -2.48 -14.85
C GLU A 268 31.00 -3.38 -14.29
N VAL A 269 30.67 -4.62 -13.91
CA VAL A 269 31.63 -5.60 -13.38
C VAL A 269 32.41 -6.25 -14.54
N THR A 270 33.62 -5.76 -14.80
CA THR A 270 34.60 -6.49 -15.63
C THR A 270 35.25 -7.60 -14.80
N MET A 271 35.06 -8.86 -15.20
CA MET A 271 35.67 -10.03 -14.55
C MET A 271 37.21 -10.04 -14.66
N PRO A 272 37.97 -10.27 -13.58
CA PRO A 272 39.40 -10.56 -13.67
C PRO A 272 39.70 -12.06 -13.95
N PRO A 273 40.87 -12.41 -14.52
CA PRO A 273 41.27 -13.80 -14.75
C PRO A 273 41.75 -14.52 -13.48
N ALA A 274 41.78 -15.85 -13.57
CA ALA A 274 42.09 -16.83 -12.52
C ALA A 274 43.50 -16.73 -11.88
N PRO A 275 43.73 -17.36 -10.70
CA PRO A 275 44.70 -16.91 -9.70
C PRO A 275 46.11 -17.51 -9.84
N LEU A 276 47.12 -16.75 -9.40
CA LEU A 276 48.44 -17.25 -9.01
C LEU A 276 48.70 -16.90 -7.52
N GLN A 277 49.17 -17.89 -6.76
CA GLN A 277 49.53 -17.78 -5.33
C GLN A 277 50.98 -17.23 -5.12
N PRO A 278 51.58 -17.24 -3.91
CA PRO A 278 51.72 -16.07 -3.05
C PRO A 278 53.21 -15.72 -2.75
N THR A 279 53.53 -14.44 -2.52
CA THR A 279 54.83 -14.08 -1.91
C THR A 279 54.71 -12.93 -0.90
N LYS A 280 55.58 -13.02 0.11
CA LYS A 280 55.65 -12.33 1.40
C LYS A 280 55.93 -10.81 1.33
N ASP A 281 55.39 -10.12 2.33
CA ASP A 281 55.75 -8.87 3.08
C ASP A 281 57.18 -8.28 2.91
N PRO A 282 57.52 -7.04 3.39
CA PRO A 282 56.75 -5.89 3.92
C PRO A 282 57.23 -4.49 3.40
N THR A 283 56.57 -3.37 3.80
CA THR A 283 57.11 -2.06 4.29
C THR A 283 56.29 -0.79 3.94
N ASP A 284 56.03 -0.02 5.01
CA ASP A 284 55.72 1.41 5.25
C ASP A 284 55.36 2.42 4.14
N GLY A 285 54.35 3.26 4.45
CA GLY A 285 54.33 4.69 4.07
C GLY A 285 52.96 5.38 3.85
N HIS A 286 52.33 5.88 4.93
CA HIS A 286 51.48 7.09 5.15
C HIS A 286 50.78 7.82 3.95
N PRO A 287 49.59 8.49 4.07
CA PRO A 287 49.13 9.30 5.22
C PRO A 287 47.59 9.31 5.51
N ALA A 288 47.24 10.10 6.53
CA ALA A 288 45.92 10.37 7.10
C ALA A 288 44.77 10.68 6.12
N ALA A 289 43.58 10.13 6.41
CA ALA A 289 42.31 10.54 5.85
C ALA A 289 41.32 10.93 6.96
N THR A 290 40.84 12.15 6.81
CA THR A 290 39.96 12.94 7.65
C THR A 290 38.56 12.32 7.81
N ILE A 291 38.00 12.47 9.01
CA ILE A 291 36.66 12.03 9.41
C ILE A 291 35.58 12.73 8.58
N ASN A 292 34.80 11.95 7.81
CA ASN A 292 33.51 12.38 7.28
C ASN A 292 32.40 12.01 8.27
N LYS A 293 31.71 13.06 8.74
CA LYS A 293 30.47 13.01 9.53
C LYS A 293 29.40 12.18 8.81
N THR A 294 29.06 11.03 9.36
CA THR A 294 27.75 10.39 9.20
C THR A 294 26.76 11.11 10.11
N THR A 295 25.70 11.70 9.54
CA THR A 295 24.48 12.06 10.29
C THR A 295 23.28 11.38 9.63
N THR A 296 22.74 10.41 10.36
CA THR A 296 21.40 9.81 10.28
C THR A 296 20.32 10.92 10.38
N GLY A 297 19.13 10.83 9.77
CA GLY A 297 18.26 9.67 9.61
C GLY A 297 17.26 9.66 10.78
N SER A 298 16.02 10.10 10.54
CA SER A 298 15.01 10.41 11.55
C SER A 298 14.49 9.16 12.28
N GLY A 299 15.07 8.88 13.44
CA GLY A 299 14.44 8.19 14.56
C GLY A 299 14.50 9.12 15.78
N VAL A 300 13.65 8.92 16.80
CA VAL A 300 13.65 9.74 18.03
C VAL A 300 15.10 9.91 18.53
N SER A 301 15.64 11.14 18.41
CA SER A 301 17.04 11.39 18.74
C SER A 301 17.19 11.31 20.25
N ALA A 302 17.77 10.22 20.74
CA ALA A 302 18.25 10.11 22.10
C ALA A 302 19.11 11.34 22.42
N LYS A 303 18.76 12.09 23.47
CA LYS A 303 19.47 13.31 23.83
C LYS A 303 20.81 12.92 24.43
N LYS A 304 21.88 13.66 24.13
CA LYS A 304 23.13 13.53 24.88
C LYS A 304 22.87 13.91 26.33
N LEU A 305 23.08 12.96 27.23
CA LEU A 305 22.97 13.10 28.67
C LEU A 305 24.37 13.31 29.25
N SER A 306 24.54 14.34 30.07
CA SER A 306 25.80 14.60 30.76
C SER A 306 25.74 14.03 32.17
N PRO A 307 26.64 13.10 32.54
CA PRO A 307 26.82 12.69 33.93
C PRO A 307 27.09 13.92 34.80
N SER A 308 26.29 14.09 35.85
CA SER A 308 26.37 15.23 36.76
C SER A 308 27.41 15.05 37.87
N LYS A 309 27.80 13.81 38.13
CA LYS A 309 28.83 13.43 39.09
C LYS A 309 29.57 12.23 38.54
N VAL A 310 30.90 12.24 38.61
CA VAL A 310 31.76 11.17 38.11
C VAL A 310 32.75 10.76 39.19
N SER A 311 33.12 9.50 39.18
CA SER A 311 34.04 8.90 40.14
C SER A 311 34.72 7.69 39.51
N GLN A 312 35.85 7.27 40.07
CA GLN A 312 36.59 6.09 39.65
C GLN A 312 37.19 5.39 40.88
N SER A 313 37.55 4.12 40.75
CA SER A 313 38.07 3.28 41.84
C SER A 313 39.37 3.82 42.45
N SER A 314 40.28 4.32 41.61
CA SER A 314 41.54 4.96 42.02
C SER A 314 42.00 5.96 40.95
N THR A 315 42.91 6.89 41.27
CA THR A 315 43.39 7.91 40.33
C THR A 315 44.88 7.82 40.13
N ARG A 316 45.33 7.64 38.88
CA ARG A 316 46.75 7.61 38.51
C ARG A 316 47.17 8.92 37.87
N GLY A 317 48.15 9.58 38.50
CA GLY A 317 48.70 10.86 38.01
C GLY A 317 47.63 11.94 37.82
N ASN A 318 47.62 12.58 36.65
CA ASN A 318 46.62 13.61 36.32
C ASN A 318 45.32 13.01 35.73
N GLY A 319 45.09 11.69 35.80
CA GLY A 319 43.95 11.02 35.15
C GLY A 319 42.67 10.99 35.97
N ALA A 320 42.18 12.14 36.44
CA ALA A 320 40.95 12.22 37.24
C ALA A 320 39.69 11.82 36.44
N ALA A 321 38.64 11.36 37.13
CA ALA A 321 37.43 10.78 36.52
C ALA A 321 36.65 11.74 35.60
N ASP A 322 36.73 13.05 35.86
CA ASP A 322 36.10 14.12 35.08
C ASP A 322 36.69 14.31 33.69
N LYS A 323 37.92 13.84 33.48
CA LYS A 323 38.55 13.85 32.16
C LYS A 323 37.88 12.93 31.15
N ALA A 324 37.03 12.01 31.60
CA ALA A 324 36.26 11.15 30.69
C ALA A 324 34.89 11.75 30.30
N VAL A 325 34.59 13.00 30.65
CA VAL A 325 33.32 13.67 30.28
C VAL A 325 33.55 15.11 29.84
N ASP A 326 34.73 15.42 29.31
CA ASP A 326 35.15 16.77 28.95
C ASP A 326 34.63 17.23 27.57
N GLY A 327 34.03 16.31 26.79
CA GLY A 327 33.42 16.60 25.50
C GLY A 327 34.38 16.55 24.31
N ILE A 328 35.64 16.14 24.52
CA ILE A 328 36.67 16.07 23.48
C ILE A 328 36.77 14.64 22.95
N LEU A 329 36.33 14.44 21.69
CA LEU A 329 36.26 13.11 21.04
C LEU A 329 37.60 12.61 20.44
N THR A 330 38.71 13.32 20.65
CA THR A 330 40.03 12.95 20.09
C THR A 330 40.99 12.46 21.18
N PRO A 331 41.35 11.15 21.22
CA PRO A 331 42.22 10.58 22.26
C PRO A 331 43.63 11.20 22.34
N GLU A 332 44.07 11.85 21.25
CA GLU A 332 45.42 12.42 21.10
C GLU A 332 45.55 13.87 21.61
N LYS A 333 44.46 14.48 22.10
CA LYS A 333 44.49 15.82 22.72
C LYS A 333 43.85 15.81 24.11
N LEU A 334 44.69 15.58 25.12
CA LEU A 334 44.58 15.98 26.54
C LEU A 334 43.24 15.73 27.26
N GLY A 335 43.07 14.49 27.75
CA GLY A 335 42.20 14.17 28.89
C GLY A 335 41.77 12.70 28.90
N CYS A 336 42.33 11.85 29.77
CA CYS A 336 41.73 10.54 30.05
C CYS A 336 41.67 10.29 31.55
N ALA A 337 40.57 9.71 32.01
CA ALA A 337 40.46 9.10 33.33
C ALA A 337 41.31 7.82 33.34
N VAL A 338 42.20 7.70 34.33
CA VAL A 338 43.14 6.58 34.44
C VAL A 338 43.18 6.10 35.88
N THR A 339 42.90 4.82 36.09
CA THR A 339 43.04 4.18 37.40
C THR A 339 44.47 3.70 37.64
N GLU A 340 44.83 3.48 38.90
CA GLU A 340 45.98 2.65 39.23
C GLU A 340 45.74 1.22 38.75
N LYS A 341 46.81 0.43 38.67
CA LYS A 341 46.68 -1.01 38.42
C LYS A 341 46.12 -1.68 39.67
N GLU A 342 44.90 -2.19 39.58
CA GLU A 342 44.19 -2.81 40.69
C GLU A 342 43.24 -3.92 40.21
N TYR A 343 42.66 -4.68 41.14
CA TYR A 343 41.67 -5.70 40.81
C TYR A 343 40.29 -5.05 40.61
N GLU A 344 39.68 -5.30 39.45
CA GLU A 344 38.40 -4.74 39.00
C GLU A 344 38.32 -3.20 39.01
N PRO A 345 39.24 -2.51 38.31
CA PRO A 345 39.18 -1.06 38.18
C PRO A 345 37.89 -0.63 37.48
N TRP A 346 37.29 0.47 37.94
CA TRP A 346 36.03 0.97 37.39
C TRP A 346 35.98 2.50 37.29
N TRP A 347 35.23 2.97 36.30
CA TRP A 347 34.82 4.37 36.15
C TRP A 347 33.29 4.45 36.19
N LYS A 348 32.74 5.45 36.87
CA LYS A 348 31.30 5.60 37.10
C LYS A 348 30.84 7.04 36.87
N GLY A 349 29.75 7.19 36.12
CA GLY A 349 29.02 8.44 35.94
C GLY A 349 27.56 8.35 36.42
N GLU A 350 27.14 9.33 37.23
CA GLU A 350 25.78 9.46 37.75
C GLU A 350 25.01 10.58 37.03
N LEU A 351 23.88 10.23 36.43
CA LEU A 351 22.94 11.15 35.76
C LEU A 351 22.05 11.88 36.79
N ARG A 352 21.45 13.00 36.38
CA ARG A 352 20.62 13.83 37.27
C ARG A 352 19.32 13.14 37.74
N ARG A 353 18.76 12.25 36.91
CA ARG A 353 17.48 11.55 37.08
C ARG A 353 17.63 10.13 36.47
N GLN A 354 16.60 9.30 36.57
CA GLN A 354 16.54 8.05 35.81
C GLN A 354 16.22 8.35 34.34
N TYR A 355 16.95 7.71 33.44
CA TYR A 355 16.75 7.82 32.01
C TYR A 355 16.63 6.43 31.39
N GLN A 356 15.92 6.33 30.28
CA GLN A 356 16.03 5.22 29.34
C GLN A 356 17.26 5.46 28.47
N ILE A 357 18.33 4.69 28.70
CA ILE A 357 19.63 4.86 28.04
C ILE A 357 19.66 4.07 26.74
N HIS A 358 19.67 4.77 25.61
CA HIS A 358 19.71 4.19 24.27
C HIS A 358 21.09 3.65 23.90
N SER A 359 22.14 4.47 24.07
CA SER A 359 23.51 4.12 23.71
C SER A 359 24.54 4.89 24.53
N ILE A 360 25.77 4.39 24.58
CA ILE A 360 26.91 4.97 25.27
C ILE A 360 28.11 4.93 24.31
N ALA A 361 28.65 6.09 23.95
CA ALA A 361 29.92 6.17 23.23
C ALA A 361 31.07 6.21 24.24
N VAL A 362 32.07 5.35 24.06
CA VAL A 362 33.28 5.32 24.88
C VAL A 362 34.49 5.49 23.98
N SER A 363 35.38 6.40 24.36
CA SER A 363 36.67 6.63 23.74
C SER A 363 37.78 6.20 24.69
N SER A 364 38.83 5.55 24.17
CA SER A 364 40.03 5.22 24.95
C SER A 364 41.29 5.24 24.11
N ASN A 365 42.41 5.63 24.70
CA ASN A 365 43.74 5.53 24.10
C ASN A 365 44.46 4.20 24.45
N MET A 366 43.84 3.33 25.23
CA MET A 366 44.28 1.97 25.52
C MET A 366 43.18 0.98 25.11
N SER A 367 43.54 -0.30 24.97
CA SER A 367 42.54 -1.34 24.73
C SER A 367 41.57 -1.46 25.93
N LEU A 368 40.28 -1.53 25.62
CA LEU A 368 39.22 -1.84 26.59
C LEU A 368 38.65 -3.24 26.40
N ASP A 369 39.38 -4.12 25.70
CA ASP A 369 38.94 -5.49 25.43
C ASP A 369 38.76 -6.31 26.72
N GLY A 370 37.53 -6.76 26.95
CA GLY A 370 37.11 -7.44 28.18
C GLY A 370 36.51 -6.53 29.26
N ALA A 371 36.36 -5.23 29.00
CA ALA A 371 35.60 -4.35 29.89
C ALA A 371 34.08 -4.64 29.80
N GLU A 372 33.33 -4.26 30.82
CA GLU A 372 31.87 -4.34 30.83
C GLU A 372 31.27 -2.96 31.07
N ILE A 373 30.25 -2.61 30.29
CA ILE A 373 29.41 -1.43 30.54
C ILE A 373 28.16 -1.90 31.27
N ARG A 374 27.85 -1.28 32.40
CA ARG A 374 26.70 -1.62 33.25
C ARG A 374 25.83 -0.40 33.55
N ILE A 375 24.51 -0.62 33.65
CA ILE A 375 23.50 0.41 33.86
C ILE A 375 22.54 -0.01 34.98
N GLY A 376 22.16 0.94 35.83
CA GLY A 376 21.11 0.75 36.83
C GLY A 376 20.99 1.95 37.76
N ASP A 377 20.47 1.74 38.96
CA ASP A 377 20.17 2.82 39.92
C ASP A 377 20.94 2.71 41.24
N ASP A 378 21.65 1.60 41.44
CA ASP A 378 22.39 1.31 42.65
C ASP A 378 23.77 2.00 42.64
N ALA A 379 24.31 2.24 43.83
CA ALA A 379 25.63 2.82 44.01
C ALA A 379 26.75 1.79 43.80
N ASP A 380 26.46 0.51 44.05
CA ASP A 380 27.36 -0.62 43.80
C ASP A 380 27.27 -1.08 42.35
N TRP A 381 28.41 -1.22 41.68
CA TRP A 381 28.46 -1.61 40.27
C TRP A 381 28.14 -3.10 40.06
N ASN A 382 28.33 -3.93 41.09
CA ASN A 382 28.09 -5.37 41.00
C ASN A 382 26.59 -5.71 40.88
N SER A 383 25.70 -4.88 41.41
CA SER A 383 24.25 -5.04 41.30
C SER A 383 23.65 -4.45 40.02
N LEU A 384 24.45 -3.70 39.24
CA LEU A 384 24.01 -3.11 37.97
C LEU A 384 23.90 -4.17 36.87
N ARG A 385 22.89 -4.00 36.01
CA ARG A 385 22.68 -4.89 34.88
C ARG A 385 23.72 -4.59 33.80
N ARG A 386 24.31 -5.64 33.22
CA ARG A 386 25.26 -5.52 32.11
C ARG A 386 24.52 -5.03 30.86
N CYS A 387 24.96 -3.91 30.31
CA CYS A 387 24.54 -3.43 28.99
C CYS A 387 25.30 -4.18 27.89
N VAL A 388 26.63 -4.18 27.94
CA VAL A 388 27.46 -4.82 26.91
C VAL A 388 28.81 -5.26 27.49
N ALA A 389 29.39 -6.32 26.93
CA ALA A 389 30.80 -6.65 27.10
C ALA A 389 31.60 -6.05 25.93
N VAL A 390 32.61 -5.25 26.23
CA VAL A 390 33.48 -4.63 25.24
C VAL A 390 34.39 -5.70 24.66
N SER A 391 34.25 -5.94 23.36
CA SER A 391 35.12 -6.82 22.59
C SER A 391 35.67 -6.07 21.39
N LEU A 392 36.96 -6.27 21.07
CA LEU A 392 37.62 -5.71 19.89
C LEU A 392 37.74 -4.17 19.84
N MET A 393 37.89 -3.50 20.99
CA MET A 393 38.20 -2.06 21.02
C MET A 393 39.72 -1.83 21.15
N GLY A 394 40.34 -1.36 20.07
CA GLY A 394 41.77 -1.07 20.00
C GLY A 394 42.17 0.27 20.64
N PRO A 395 43.48 0.51 20.84
CA PRO A 395 43.97 1.79 21.34
C PRO A 395 43.62 2.94 20.37
N GLY A 396 43.07 4.04 20.89
CA GLY A 396 42.76 5.25 20.12
C GLY A 396 41.38 5.22 19.45
N GLU A 397 40.55 4.23 19.74
CA GLU A 397 39.23 4.10 19.15
C GLU A 397 38.15 4.80 19.98
N THR A 398 37.08 5.21 19.30
CA THR A 398 35.82 5.61 19.92
C THR A 398 34.73 4.69 19.39
N VAL A 399 34.09 3.95 20.30
CA VAL A 399 33.09 2.93 19.95
C VAL A 399 31.75 3.30 20.57
N LEU A 400 30.68 3.21 19.78
CA LEU A 400 29.31 3.43 20.23
C LEU A 400 28.68 2.08 20.64
N PHE A 401 28.33 1.94 21.90
CA PHE A 401 27.70 0.76 22.47
C PHE A 401 26.20 0.99 22.65
N HIS A 402 25.37 0.12 22.08
CA HIS A 402 23.91 0.23 22.18
C HIS A 402 23.41 -0.50 23.43
N CYS A 403 22.65 0.19 24.28
CA CYS A 403 22.19 -0.29 25.59
C CYS A 403 20.68 -0.51 25.68
N ASN A 404 20.00 -0.70 24.54
CA ASN A 404 18.63 -1.20 24.45
C ASN A 404 17.61 -0.47 25.37
N TRP A 405 17.74 0.85 25.51
CA TRP A 405 16.86 1.68 26.34
C TRP A 405 16.82 1.29 27.83
N MET A 406 17.89 0.66 28.34
CA MET A 406 17.99 0.28 29.76
C MET A 406 17.73 1.46 30.68
N ILE A 407 16.86 1.25 31.66
CA ILE A 407 16.55 2.29 32.66
C ILE A 407 17.66 2.31 33.70
N GLY A 408 18.24 3.48 33.90
CA GLY A 408 19.21 3.68 34.97
C GLY A 408 19.58 5.14 35.16
N LYS A 409 20.06 5.43 36.36
CA LYS A 409 20.70 6.70 36.72
C LYS A 409 22.22 6.61 36.71
N VAL A 410 22.79 5.41 36.81
CA VAL A 410 24.23 5.15 36.96
C VAL A 410 24.73 4.36 35.76
N VAL A 411 25.84 4.83 35.18
CA VAL A 411 26.59 4.14 34.12
C VAL A 411 27.99 3.83 34.63
N THR A 412 28.41 2.57 34.54
CA THR A 412 29.73 2.12 34.98
C THR A 412 30.45 1.36 33.86
N ILE A 413 31.75 1.61 33.72
CA ILE A 413 32.68 0.83 32.88
C ILE A 413 33.66 0.13 33.83
N VAL A 414 33.75 -1.20 33.76
CA VAL A 414 34.54 -2.01 34.71
C VAL A 414 35.32 -3.12 34.01
N MET A 415 36.55 -3.37 34.43
CA MET A 415 37.31 -4.56 34.02
C MET A 415 37.03 -5.72 34.98
N SER A 416 35.86 -6.37 34.86
CA SER A 416 35.43 -7.40 35.81
C SER A 416 36.35 -8.64 35.76
N GLY A 417 36.72 -9.15 36.94
CA GLY A 417 37.61 -10.30 37.11
C GLY A 417 39.08 -10.10 36.72
N ARG A 418 39.54 -8.85 36.49
CA ARG A 418 40.90 -8.58 35.99
C ARG A 418 41.71 -7.64 36.89
N ASN A 419 43.03 -7.81 36.89
CA ASN A 419 43.98 -6.98 37.65
C ASN A 419 44.83 -6.10 36.72
N GLU A 420 44.28 -4.97 36.31
CA GLU A 420 44.86 -4.06 35.33
C GLU A 420 44.46 -2.59 35.63
N SER A 421 44.83 -1.66 34.75
CA SER A 421 44.42 -0.25 34.86
C SER A 421 43.34 0.05 33.82
N LEU A 422 42.27 0.73 34.21
CA LEU A 422 41.24 1.21 33.29
C LEU A 422 41.60 2.61 32.79
N THR A 423 41.57 2.80 31.47
CA THR A 423 41.75 4.11 30.83
C THR A 423 40.56 4.45 29.96
N VAL A 424 39.91 5.58 30.23
CA VAL A 424 38.75 6.06 29.46
C VAL A 424 38.92 7.54 29.18
N CYS A 425 38.85 7.94 27.92
CA CYS A 425 39.12 9.30 27.48
C CYS A 425 37.85 10.14 27.29
N GLU A 426 36.74 9.55 26.86
CA GLU A 426 35.45 10.26 26.77
C GLU A 426 34.30 9.25 26.87
N VAL A 427 33.24 9.60 27.61
CA VAL A 427 32.01 8.82 27.78
C VAL A 427 30.81 9.72 27.50
N GLN A 428 30.07 9.40 26.44
CA GLN A 428 28.84 10.11 26.08
C GLN A 428 27.65 9.18 26.19
N VAL A 429 26.71 9.52 27.07
CA VAL A 429 25.48 8.75 27.28
C VAL A 429 24.37 9.39 26.45
N PHE A 430 23.56 8.58 25.77
CA PHE A 430 22.41 9.04 25.00
C PHE A 430 21.12 8.39 25.53
N GLY A 431 20.08 9.17 25.84
CA GLY A 431 18.84 8.63 26.39
C GLY A 431 17.69 9.64 26.52
N LEU A 432 16.56 9.18 27.12
CA LEU A 432 15.32 9.94 27.32
C LEU A 432 14.85 9.88 28.79
N GLU A 433 14.21 10.94 29.28
CA GLU A 433 13.84 11.12 30.71
C GLU A 433 12.51 10.43 31.08
N LEU A 434 12.41 9.80 32.26
CA LEU A 434 11.15 9.26 32.80
C LEU A 434 10.29 10.38 33.46
N GLY A 435 9.01 10.49 33.06
CA GLY A 435 8.14 11.67 33.25
C GLY A 435 7.84 12.17 34.68
N ASP A 436 7.49 13.45 34.78
CA ASP A 436 7.02 14.14 36.00
C ASP A 436 5.59 13.69 36.41
N LYS A 437 5.39 13.45 37.73
CA LYS A 437 4.27 12.75 38.43
C LYS A 437 3.12 13.70 38.88
N ILE A 438 1.93 13.35 39.43
CA ILE A 438 1.46 12.46 40.55
C ILE A 438 -0.10 12.37 40.43
N GLY A 439 -0.87 11.34 40.82
CA GLY A 439 -0.60 10.19 41.69
C GLY A 439 -1.81 9.25 41.90
N GLY A 440 -1.60 8.27 42.78
CA GLY A 440 -2.66 7.62 43.56
C GLY A 440 -3.10 6.23 43.12
N ASN A 441 -2.43 5.22 43.70
CA ASN A 441 -2.86 3.83 43.91
C ASN A 441 -2.77 2.86 42.71
N GLY A 442 -1.68 2.08 42.76
CA GLY A 442 -1.61 0.62 42.55
C GLY A 442 -2.47 -0.01 41.46
N GLU A 443 -1.78 -0.53 40.44
CA GLU A 443 -2.29 -1.28 39.28
C GLU A 443 -2.97 -0.41 38.21
N ALA A 444 -2.16 0.13 37.31
CA ALA A 444 -2.64 0.71 36.06
C ALA A 444 -1.84 0.17 34.88
N GLU A 445 -2.61 -0.38 33.94
CA GLU A 445 -2.27 -0.87 32.61
C GLU A 445 -1.20 -0.05 31.88
N ILE A 446 -0.35 -0.76 31.14
CA ILE A 446 0.49 -0.20 30.08
C ILE A 446 -0.44 0.38 29.00
N LYS A 447 -0.81 1.65 29.13
CA LYS A 447 -1.37 2.45 28.02
C LYS A 447 -0.28 3.30 27.39
N ASN A 448 0.18 2.79 26.25
CA ASN A 448 0.75 3.47 25.07
C ASN A 448 1.14 4.95 25.21
N ILE A 449 2.45 5.22 25.18
CA ILE A 449 2.99 6.47 24.62
C ILE A 449 4.18 6.12 23.71
N SER A 450 3.89 5.79 22.46
CA SER A 450 4.77 5.93 21.27
C SER A 450 3.96 5.53 20.03
N ARG A 451 3.64 6.48 19.15
CA ARG A 451 3.08 6.17 17.82
C ARG A 451 4.23 5.67 16.93
N GLY A 452 4.11 4.46 16.37
CA GLY A 452 4.84 4.06 15.16
C GLY A 452 5.44 2.65 15.15
N VAL A 453 6.41 2.38 16.03
CA VAL A 453 7.27 1.18 15.92
C VAL A 453 6.93 0.17 17.01
N ARG A 454 6.45 -1.02 16.63
CA ARG A 454 6.09 -2.11 17.55
C ARG A 454 6.71 -3.43 17.10
N ASN A 455 6.88 -4.38 18.04
CA ASN A 455 7.19 -5.76 17.64
C ASN A 455 5.97 -6.34 16.91
N VAL A 456 6.12 -6.60 15.62
CA VAL A 456 5.05 -7.12 14.75
C VAL A 456 5.14 -8.63 14.56
N ALA A 457 6.26 -9.25 14.90
CA ALA A 457 6.48 -10.68 14.69
C ALA A 457 5.44 -11.60 15.36
N PRO A 458 4.97 -11.34 16.60
CA PRO A 458 3.96 -12.17 17.26
C PRO A 458 2.58 -12.16 16.59
N ARG A 459 2.33 -11.20 15.70
CA ARG A 459 1.06 -11.05 14.97
C ARG A 459 1.13 -11.60 13.54
N GLY A 460 2.31 -12.06 13.11
CA GLY A 460 2.53 -12.57 11.77
C GLY A 460 2.33 -14.08 11.66
N LEU A 461 2.21 -14.58 10.43
CA LEU A 461 2.19 -16.01 10.14
C LEU A 461 3.63 -16.52 10.05
N ILE A 462 3.99 -17.48 10.89
CA ILE A 462 5.38 -17.93 11.05
C ILE A 462 5.58 -19.34 10.49
N LEU A 463 6.59 -19.51 9.63
CA LEU A 463 6.95 -20.78 8.99
C LEU A 463 8.47 -21.00 9.04
N GLN A 464 8.89 -22.25 8.87
CA GLN A 464 10.31 -22.59 8.73
C GLN A 464 10.50 -23.73 7.71
N SER A 465 11.72 -23.94 7.24
CA SER A 465 12.04 -24.87 6.15
C SER A 465 11.74 -26.33 6.46
N SER A 466 11.90 -26.73 7.72
CA SER A 466 11.57 -28.07 8.23
C SER A 466 11.51 -28.06 9.75
N TYR A 467 11.05 -29.13 10.38
CA TYR A 467 10.86 -29.22 11.83
C TYR A 467 11.68 -30.39 12.38
N PHE A 468 12.59 -30.12 13.32
CA PHE A 468 13.43 -31.15 13.94
C PHE A 468 12.63 -32.08 14.85
N ASP A 469 11.70 -31.52 15.61
CA ASP A 469 10.71 -32.25 16.39
C ASP A 469 9.35 -31.53 16.33
N ASN A 470 8.26 -32.27 16.56
CA ASN A 470 6.89 -31.75 16.51
C ASN A 470 6.49 -30.97 17.77
N GLN A 471 7.40 -30.76 18.73
CA GLN A 471 7.15 -30.05 19.99
C GLN A 471 7.55 -28.57 19.91
N ARG A 472 8.31 -28.17 18.87
CA ARG A 472 8.88 -26.82 18.74
C ARG A 472 8.47 -26.17 17.41
N PRO A 473 7.25 -25.65 17.32
CA PRO A 473 6.77 -24.95 16.12
C PRO A 473 7.60 -23.67 15.87
N ALA A 474 7.60 -23.19 14.63
CA ALA A 474 8.37 -22.01 14.25
C ALA A 474 7.99 -20.74 15.05
N SER A 475 6.78 -20.70 15.62
CA SER A 475 6.25 -19.59 16.42
C SER A 475 6.89 -19.42 17.80
N VAL A 476 7.63 -20.42 18.32
CA VAL A 476 8.32 -20.27 19.63
C VAL A 476 9.44 -19.24 19.57
N ALA A 477 9.91 -18.87 18.38
CA ALA A 477 10.82 -17.74 18.21
C ALA A 477 10.13 -16.37 18.27
N THR A 478 8.83 -16.29 18.55
CA THR A 478 8.08 -15.02 18.63
C THR A 478 7.11 -15.02 19.80
N ASP A 479 7.31 -15.93 20.76
CA ASP A 479 6.37 -16.14 21.87
C ASP A 479 6.56 -15.12 23.01
N GLY A 480 7.53 -14.21 22.85
CA GLY A 480 7.84 -13.14 23.79
C GLY A 480 8.77 -13.58 24.93
N LYS A 481 9.31 -14.80 24.90
CA LYS A 481 10.23 -15.30 25.92
C LYS A 481 11.67 -15.29 25.41
N LEU A 482 12.54 -14.64 26.16
CA LEU A 482 13.99 -14.65 25.89
C LEU A 482 14.70 -15.86 26.53
N GLU A 483 13.98 -16.96 26.76
CA GLU A 483 14.60 -18.16 27.33
C GLU A 483 15.51 -18.81 26.28
N THR A 484 16.77 -19.03 26.62
CA THR A 484 17.82 -19.38 25.66
C THR A 484 18.26 -20.83 25.77
N ASN A 485 17.86 -21.52 26.83
CA ASN A 485 18.12 -22.93 27.00
C ASN A 485 17.13 -23.74 26.15
N TYR A 486 17.68 -24.46 25.16
CA TYR A 486 16.88 -25.32 24.31
C TYR A 486 16.08 -26.37 25.10
N GLY A 487 16.56 -26.85 26.24
CA GLY A 487 15.82 -27.81 27.08
C GLY A 487 14.52 -27.26 27.68
N LEU A 488 14.29 -25.94 27.62
CA LEU A 488 13.13 -25.25 28.20
C LEU A 488 12.11 -24.80 27.13
N GLU A 489 12.13 -25.43 25.95
CA GLU A 489 11.12 -25.34 24.87
C GLU A 489 10.90 -23.95 24.23
N SER A 490 11.76 -22.97 24.51
CA SER A 490 11.64 -21.59 23.99
C SER A 490 12.53 -21.31 22.76
N CYS A 491 12.92 -22.35 22.01
CA CYS A 491 13.77 -22.17 20.81
C CYS A 491 13.33 -23.07 19.65
N THR A 492 13.29 -22.47 18.45
CA THR A 492 13.02 -23.16 17.18
C THR A 492 14.17 -24.08 16.78
N HIS A 493 13.89 -25.06 15.92
CA HIS A 493 14.90 -25.97 15.39
C HIS A 493 14.45 -26.60 14.05
N THR A 494 15.23 -26.38 12.99
CA THR A 494 15.06 -27.10 11.72
C THR A 494 15.78 -28.45 11.71
N LEU A 495 15.52 -29.31 10.73
CA LEU A 495 16.43 -30.41 10.40
C LEU A 495 17.76 -29.88 9.81
N HIS A 496 18.70 -30.79 9.55
CA HIS A 496 19.99 -30.47 8.93
C HIS A 496 19.85 -30.28 7.41
N ASP A 497 19.14 -29.22 7.03
CA ASP A 497 18.75 -28.94 5.64
C ASP A 497 19.83 -28.16 4.91
N LEU A 498 19.80 -28.21 3.58
CA LEU A 498 20.53 -27.26 2.75
C LEU A 498 19.81 -25.91 2.80
N GLU A 499 20.51 -24.88 3.25
CA GLU A 499 19.98 -23.52 3.37
C GLU A 499 18.70 -23.40 4.21
N PRO A 500 18.73 -23.83 5.48
CA PRO A 500 17.57 -23.76 6.35
C PRO A 500 17.13 -22.31 6.55
N TRP A 501 15.81 -22.11 6.67
CA TRP A 501 15.23 -20.77 6.81
C TRP A 501 14.06 -20.75 7.80
N TRP A 502 13.84 -19.59 8.39
CA TRP A 502 12.69 -19.22 9.22
C TRP A 502 12.12 -17.92 8.65
N ARG A 503 10.79 -17.78 8.61
CA ARG A 503 10.11 -16.63 8.01
C ARG A 503 8.89 -16.23 8.81
N VAL A 504 8.71 -14.93 8.99
CA VAL A 504 7.44 -14.33 9.41
C VAL A 504 6.83 -13.54 8.25
N ASP A 505 5.56 -13.83 7.96
CA ASP A 505 4.68 -13.01 7.12
C ASP A 505 3.94 -12.02 8.00
N MET A 506 4.25 -10.74 7.82
CA MET A 506 3.67 -9.65 8.59
C MET A 506 2.28 -9.23 8.11
N LEU A 507 1.69 -9.98 7.18
CA LEU A 507 0.35 -9.82 6.58
C LEU A 507 0.16 -8.55 5.74
N SER A 508 1.07 -7.58 5.87
CA SER A 508 1.09 -6.33 5.13
C SER A 508 2.52 -5.84 4.92
N ARG A 509 2.72 -4.96 3.94
CA ARG A 509 4.02 -4.33 3.73
C ARG A 509 4.28 -3.34 4.86
N MET A 510 5.38 -3.54 5.56
CA MET A 510 5.80 -2.66 6.64
C MET A 510 7.22 -2.20 6.40
N ARG A 511 7.52 -1.02 6.95
CA ARG A 511 8.87 -0.48 7.03
C ARG A 511 9.54 -1.06 8.27
N VAL A 512 10.41 -2.03 8.07
CA VAL A 512 11.12 -2.70 9.14
C VAL A 512 12.31 -1.85 9.57
N SER A 513 12.24 -1.29 10.77
CA SER A 513 13.34 -0.52 11.34
C SER A 513 14.46 -1.44 11.79
N SER A 514 14.14 -2.53 12.49
CA SER A 514 15.16 -3.43 13.02
C SER A 514 14.63 -4.82 13.32
N VAL A 515 15.54 -5.80 13.37
CA VAL A 515 15.26 -7.19 13.72
C VAL A 515 16.18 -7.60 14.87
N ALA A 516 15.62 -7.99 16.01
CA ALA A 516 16.36 -8.56 17.13
C ALA A 516 16.33 -10.08 17.06
N ILE A 517 17.48 -10.73 17.29
CA ILE A 517 17.59 -12.19 17.30
C ILE A 517 18.30 -12.63 18.58
N THR A 518 17.64 -13.50 19.34
CA THR A 518 18.19 -14.19 20.51
C THR A 518 18.70 -15.56 20.10
N ASN A 519 19.99 -15.79 20.32
CA ASN A 519 20.65 -17.05 20.00
C ASN A 519 20.54 -18.05 21.16
N ARG A 520 20.78 -19.33 20.85
CA ARG A 520 20.77 -20.42 21.84
C ARG A 520 21.86 -20.26 22.89
N GLY A 521 21.52 -20.53 24.15
CA GLY A 521 22.37 -20.29 25.33
C GLY A 521 23.03 -21.52 25.95
N ASP A 522 22.43 -22.70 25.81
CA ASP A 522 22.97 -23.94 26.41
C ASP A 522 24.12 -24.55 25.59
N CYS A 523 24.10 -24.41 24.27
CA CYS A 523 25.19 -24.80 23.37
C CYS A 523 25.03 -24.17 21.99
N CYS A 524 25.97 -24.48 21.10
CA CYS A 524 25.69 -24.50 19.66
C CYS A 524 25.39 -23.14 18.99
N ALA A 525 25.61 -22.02 19.70
CA ALA A 525 25.47 -20.66 19.18
C ALA A 525 26.24 -20.40 17.88
N TYR A 526 27.34 -21.13 17.64
CA TYR A 526 28.15 -21.02 16.43
C TYR A 526 27.40 -21.40 15.14
N ARG A 527 26.27 -22.13 15.20
CA ARG A 527 25.51 -22.56 14.02
C ARG A 527 24.91 -21.39 13.24
N LEU A 528 24.50 -20.33 13.93
CA LEU A 528 23.94 -19.11 13.35
C LEU A 528 25.00 -18.23 12.64
N LYS A 529 26.29 -18.59 12.77
CA LYS A 529 27.41 -17.86 12.16
C LYS A 529 27.25 -17.79 10.64
N GLY A 530 27.13 -16.59 10.09
CA GLY A 530 27.00 -16.34 8.65
C GLY A 530 25.57 -16.38 8.12
N ALA A 531 24.56 -16.51 8.99
CA ALA A 531 23.16 -16.36 8.62
C ALA A 531 22.85 -14.96 8.08
N GLU A 532 21.73 -14.80 7.38
CA GLU A 532 21.32 -13.56 6.75
C GLU A 532 19.86 -13.24 7.08
N ILE A 533 19.61 -11.96 7.34
CA ILE A 533 18.26 -11.39 7.51
C ILE A 533 17.87 -10.77 6.18
N ARG A 534 16.72 -11.17 5.64
CA ARG A 534 16.22 -10.73 4.33
C ARG A 534 14.79 -10.22 4.46
N ILE A 535 14.52 -9.08 3.83
CA ILE A 535 13.26 -8.35 3.96
C ILE A 535 12.76 -8.02 2.56
N GLY A 536 11.51 -8.38 2.27
CA GLY A 536 10.92 -8.10 0.96
C GLY A 536 9.50 -8.63 0.82
N ASN A 537 9.02 -8.67 -0.42
CA ASN A 537 7.64 -9.00 -0.76
C ASN A 537 7.48 -10.32 -1.50
N SER A 538 8.57 -11.02 -1.81
CA SER A 538 8.54 -12.30 -2.50
C SER A 538 8.50 -13.45 -1.50
N GLU A 539 7.63 -14.42 -1.76
CA GLU A 539 7.57 -15.69 -1.04
C GLU A 539 8.42 -16.80 -1.67
N GLU A 540 8.89 -16.58 -2.90
CA GLU A 540 9.61 -17.58 -3.67
C GLU A 540 10.81 -18.11 -2.89
N HIS A 541 10.98 -19.42 -2.93
CA HIS A 541 12.03 -20.13 -2.20
C HIS A 541 12.03 -19.84 -0.68
N GLY A 542 10.89 -19.53 -0.07
CA GLY A 542 10.81 -19.21 1.37
C GLY A 542 11.30 -17.80 1.69
N GLY A 543 11.34 -16.88 0.71
CA GLY A 543 11.77 -15.50 0.89
C GLY A 543 13.29 -15.27 0.86
N ARG A 544 14.07 -16.31 0.52
CA ARG A 544 15.54 -16.27 0.46
C ARG A 544 16.10 -15.34 -0.62
N ASN A 545 15.32 -15.02 -1.63
CA ASN A 545 15.72 -14.09 -2.70
C ASN A 545 15.43 -12.63 -2.36
N ASN A 546 14.76 -12.35 -1.24
CA ASN A 546 14.48 -10.98 -0.83
C ASN A 546 15.79 -10.22 -0.52
N PRO A 547 15.81 -8.88 -0.69
CA PRO A 547 16.94 -8.03 -0.34
C PRO A 547 17.48 -8.32 1.06
N ARG A 548 18.81 -8.36 1.20
CA ARG A 548 19.48 -8.63 2.48
C ARG A 548 19.54 -7.38 3.34
N CYS A 549 18.92 -7.41 4.52
CA CYS A 549 19.11 -6.42 5.58
C CYS A 549 20.52 -6.55 6.17
N ALA A 550 20.83 -7.69 6.78
CA ALA A 550 22.09 -7.87 7.48
C ALA A 550 22.63 -9.29 7.30
N LYS A 551 23.95 -9.43 7.45
CA LYS A 551 24.62 -10.72 7.61
C LYS A 551 25.06 -10.84 9.06
N ILE A 552 24.71 -11.94 9.70
CA ILE A 552 25.01 -12.26 11.09
C ILE A 552 26.45 -12.78 11.16
N PRO A 553 27.42 -12.02 11.69
CA PRO A 553 28.80 -12.48 11.78
C PRO A 553 28.90 -13.64 12.77
N SER A 554 28.40 -13.43 13.99
CA SER A 554 28.19 -14.42 15.06
C SER A 554 27.36 -13.75 16.16
N ILE A 555 26.57 -14.52 16.90
CA ILE A 555 25.91 -14.08 18.14
C ILE A 555 26.35 -15.05 19.23
N GLY A 556 26.79 -14.56 20.39
CA GLY A 556 27.26 -15.40 21.49
C GLY A 556 26.17 -16.27 22.11
N LEU A 557 26.56 -17.12 23.06
CA LEU A 557 25.62 -18.00 23.77
C LEU A 557 24.58 -17.17 24.52
N GLY A 558 23.31 -17.34 24.16
CA GLY A 558 22.17 -16.70 24.81
C GLY A 558 22.09 -15.19 24.59
N GLU A 559 22.96 -14.63 23.73
CA GLU A 559 22.97 -13.21 23.44
C GLU A 559 21.81 -12.84 22.51
N THR A 560 21.30 -11.63 22.71
CA THR A 560 20.36 -11.00 21.78
C THR A 560 21.07 -9.90 21.04
N PHE A 561 21.07 -9.97 19.71
CA PHE A 561 21.66 -8.95 18.86
C PHE A 561 20.57 -8.29 18.01
N ILE A 562 20.58 -6.96 17.93
CA ILE A 562 19.65 -6.18 17.12
C ILE A 562 20.36 -5.72 15.85
N PHE A 563 19.76 -6.04 14.71
CA PHE A 563 20.23 -5.65 13.40
C PHE A 563 19.38 -4.49 12.89
N ASP A 564 20.02 -3.37 12.59
CA ASP A 564 19.37 -2.25 11.91
C ASP A 564 19.12 -2.63 10.45
N CYS A 565 17.89 -2.41 10.00
CA CYS A 565 17.47 -2.69 8.63
C CYS A 565 17.13 -1.41 7.86
N ASP A 566 17.48 -0.22 8.37
CA ASP A 566 17.39 1.05 7.66
C ASP A 566 15.99 1.36 7.09
N GLY A 567 14.93 0.84 7.71
CA GLY A 567 13.57 1.02 7.21
C GLY A 567 13.29 0.26 5.91
N MET A 568 13.91 -0.91 5.71
CA MET A 568 13.62 -1.78 4.59
C MET A 568 12.14 -2.15 4.53
N GLU A 569 11.56 -2.04 3.34
CA GLU A 569 10.14 -2.30 3.12
C GLU A 569 9.93 -3.74 2.68
N GLY A 570 9.06 -4.47 3.38
CA GLY A 570 8.73 -5.84 3.04
C GLY A 570 7.49 -6.33 3.77
N ARG A 571 6.87 -7.38 3.25
CA ARG A 571 5.83 -8.17 3.93
C ARG A 571 6.45 -9.34 4.71
N PHE A 572 7.58 -9.87 4.23
CA PHE A 572 8.25 -11.02 4.82
C PHE A 572 9.58 -10.61 5.43
N VAL A 573 9.86 -11.11 6.63
CA VAL A 573 11.21 -11.13 7.22
C VAL A 573 11.65 -12.58 7.27
N THR A 574 12.78 -12.89 6.62
CA THR A 574 13.35 -14.24 6.49
C THR A 574 14.74 -14.27 7.11
N ILE A 575 15.00 -15.25 7.98
CA ILE A 575 16.34 -15.56 8.49
C ILE A 575 16.78 -16.86 7.82
N VAL A 576 17.89 -16.82 7.08
CA VAL A 576 18.40 -17.97 6.29
C VAL A 576 19.88 -18.20 6.56
N ILE A 577 20.33 -19.45 6.57
CA ILE A 577 21.76 -19.80 6.55
C ILE A 577 22.15 -20.17 5.12
N PRO A 578 22.77 -19.27 4.32
CA PRO A 578 23.04 -19.55 2.91
C PRO A 578 24.24 -20.49 2.70
N GLY A 579 24.25 -21.22 1.58
CA GLY A 579 25.42 -21.91 1.03
C GLY A 579 25.93 -23.15 1.79
N ARG A 580 25.22 -23.64 2.82
CA ARG A 580 25.60 -24.88 3.52
C ARG A 580 24.41 -25.65 4.10
N LYS A 581 24.66 -26.92 4.40
CA LYS A 581 23.77 -27.68 5.27
C LYS A 581 24.01 -27.31 6.72
N GLU A 582 22.96 -26.98 7.45
CA GLU A 582 23.06 -26.59 8.86
C GLU A 582 21.71 -26.76 9.56
N TYR A 583 21.70 -26.67 10.88
CA TYR A 583 20.47 -26.49 11.66
C TYR A 583 20.26 -25.01 11.97
N LEU A 584 19.07 -24.47 11.70
CA LEU A 584 18.69 -23.13 12.14
C LEU A 584 17.97 -23.21 13.49
N GLN A 585 18.51 -22.52 14.51
CA GLN A 585 17.88 -22.36 15.82
C GLN A 585 17.79 -20.87 16.18
N LEU A 586 16.59 -20.44 16.56
CA LEU A 586 16.29 -19.08 16.98
C LEU A 586 15.45 -19.18 18.25
N CYS A 587 15.88 -18.55 19.34
CA CYS A 587 15.16 -18.56 20.60
C CYS A 587 14.14 -17.43 20.69
N GLU A 588 14.45 -16.27 20.12
CA GLU A 588 13.47 -15.20 19.95
C GLU A 588 13.88 -14.35 18.73
N VAL A 589 12.89 -13.84 18.01
CA VAL A 589 12.99 -12.99 16.84
C VAL A 589 11.95 -11.88 17.00
N GLN A 590 12.43 -10.66 17.18
CA GLN A 590 11.56 -9.49 17.31
C GLN A 590 11.73 -8.64 16.05
N VAL A 591 10.62 -8.34 15.38
CA VAL A 591 10.62 -7.50 14.18
C VAL A 591 10.00 -6.18 14.56
N PHE A 592 10.80 -5.11 14.60
CA PHE A 592 10.33 -3.77 14.86
C PHE A 592 10.05 -3.10 13.52
N ALA A 593 8.78 -2.75 13.30
CA ALA A 593 8.35 -2.17 12.05
C ALA A 593 7.24 -1.14 12.28
N GLU A 594 7.16 -0.18 11.37
CA GLU A 594 6.05 0.76 11.24
C GLU A 594 5.24 0.47 9.98
N SER A 595 3.92 0.63 10.06
CA SER A 595 3.05 0.48 8.90
C SER A 595 3.29 1.64 7.94
N LEU A 596 3.50 1.34 6.66
CA LEU A 596 3.60 2.35 5.58
C LEU A 596 2.24 2.97 5.22
N ASP A 597 1.15 2.39 5.73
CA ASP A 597 -0.20 2.94 5.67
C ASP A 597 -0.59 3.45 7.07
N GLU A 598 -0.73 4.75 7.27
CA GLU A 598 -1.12 5.37 8.56
C GLU A 598 -2.57 5.07 9.01
N MET A 599 -3.27 4.12 8.39
CA MET A 599 -4.63 3.69 8.77
C MET A 599 -4.74 2.21 9.19
N LYS A 600 -3.63 1.54 9.50
CA LYS A 600 -3.63 0.08 9.80
C LYS A 600 -3.38 -0.29 11.25
N ASP A 601 -3.80 0.54 12.22
CA ASP A 601 -3.80 0.11 13.63
C ASP A 601 -5.13 -0.51 14.10
N GLU A 602 -6.18 -0.52 13.26
CA GLU A 602 -7.46 -1.19 13.58
C GLU A 602 -7.90 -2.28 12.57
N MET A 603 -7.20 -2.44 11.44
CA MET A 603 -7.79 -3.03 10.23
C MET A 603 -7.77 -4.57 10.10
N TYR A 604 -7.13 -5.34 11.00
CA TYR A 604 -7.18 -6.82 10.97
C TYR A 604 -7.08 -7.41 12.37
N HIS A 605 -8.13 -7.24 13.17
CA HIS A 605 -8.21 -7.87 14.49
C HIS A 605 -8.84 -9.27 14.38
N ASN A 606 -8.31 -10.23 15.14
CA ASN A 606 -8.99 -11.49 15.40
C ASN A 606 -10.32 -11.17 16.12
N VAL A 607 -11.43 -11.16 15.37
CA VAL A 607 -12.75 -10.79 15.90
C VAL A 607 -13.28 -11.85 16.87
N ALA A 608 -12.75 -13.08 16.82
CA ALA A 608 -13.11 -14.14 17.76
C ALA A 608 -12.72 -13.82 19.21
N LEU A 609 -11.71 -12.98 19.46
CA LEU A 609 -11.27 -12.61 20.82
C LEU A 609 -12.36 -11.91 21.64
N LYS A 610 -13.31 -11.26 20.97
CA LYS A 610 -14.44 -10.55 21.59
C LYS A 610 -15.71 -11.39 21.59
N GLY A 611 -15.70 -12.53 20.90
CA GLY A 611 -16.85 -13.41 20.75
C GLY A 611 -17.01 -14.37 21.92
N VAL A 612 -18.23 -14.87 22.10
CA VAL A 612 -18.54 -15.86 23.14
C VAL A 612 -18.54 -17.24 22.50
N ALA A 613 -17.62 -18.10 22.94
CA ALA A 613 -17.50 -19.46 22.44
C ALA A 613 -18.39 -20.45 23.21
N SER A 614 -18.92 -21.43 22.48
CA SER A 614 -19.73 -22.55 22.99
C SER A 614 -19.39 -23.83 22.23
N GLN A 615 -19.70 -24.99 22.81
CA GLN A 615 -19.45 -26.29 22.18
C GLN A 615 -20.53 -27.29 22.54
N SER A 616 -20.67 -28.34 21.72
CA SER A 616 -21.75 -29.35 21.81
C SER A 616 -21.81 -30.08 23.15
N SER A 617 -20.65 -30.38 23.73
CA SER A 617 -20.50 -30.95 25.06
C SER A 617 -19.12 -30.58 25.62
N THR A 618 -18.94 -30.61 26.93
CA THR A 618 -17.64 -30.33 27.57
C THR A 618 -17.10 -31.60 28.23
N PHE A 619 -15.85 -31.97 27.92
CA PHE A 619 -15.23 -33.17 28.48
C PHE A 619 -14.88 -33.04 29.97
N SER A 620 -14.34 -31.89 30.39
CA SER A 620 -14.11 -31.53 31.79
C SER A 620 -14.11 -30.01 31.97
N SER A 621 -14.26 -29.52 33.20
CA SER A 621 -14.30 -28.07 33.51
C SER A 621 -13.01 -27.31 33.19
N SER A 622 -11.93 -28.00 32.80
CA SER A 622 -10.65 -27.37 32.48
C SER A 622 -10.47 -27.10 30.97
N VAL A 623 -11.35 -27.62 30.11
CA VAL A 623 -11.18 -27.64 28.63
C VAL A 623 -12.39 -27.06 27.92
N GLU A 624 -12.89 -25.95 28.46
CA GLU A 624 -14.08 -25.23 28.00
C GLU A 624 -13.88 -24.54 26.64
N ALA A 625 -15.00 -24.18 25.99
CA ALA A 625 -15.01 -23.64 24.63
C ALA A 625 -14.17 -22.37 24.44
N HIS A 626 -14.12 -21.50 25.46
CA HIS A 626 -13.38 -20.23 25.40
C HIS A 626 -11.86 -20.41 25.20
N LYS A 627 -11.33 -21.61 25.47
CA LYS A 627 -9.92 -21.95 25.25
C LYS A 627 -9.51 -21.96 23.79
N ALA A 628 -10.46 -21.99 22.86
CA ALA A 628 -10.18 -21.94 21.43
C ALA A 628 -10.27 -20.52 20.86
N ASN A 629 -10.55 -19.49 21.65
CA ASN A 629 -10.55 -18.10 21.20
C ASN A 629 -10.01 -17.15 22.27
N ASP A 630 -9.15 -17.65 23.16
CA ASP A 630 -8.56 -16.87 24.27
C ASP A 630 -7.31 -16.09 23.83
N GLY A 631 -6.88 -16.24 22.57
CA GLY A 631 -5.73 -15.55 22.00
C GLY A 631 -4.39 -16.25 22.27
N SER A 632 -4.41 -17.45 22.85
CA SER A 632 -3.21 -18.25 23.13
C SER A 632 -3.00 -19.34 22.08
N LEU A 633 -1.87 -19.30 21.35
CA LEU A 633 -1.48 -20.39 20.45
C LEU A 633 -0.90 -21.62 21.17
N ALA A 634 -0.93 -21.63 22.51
CA ALA A 634 -0.40 -22.73 23.30
C ALA A 634 -1.23 -24.00 23.06
N ASN A 635 -0.58 -25.03 22.54
CA ASN A 635 -1.22 -26.20 21.92
C ASN A 635 -0.99 -27.50 22.73
N ASN A 636 -0.53 -27.39 23.99
CA ASN A 636 -0.28 -28.52 24.88
C ASN A 636 -1.55 -28.94 25.64
N HIS A 637 -2.15 -30.06 25.21
CA HIS A 637 -3.36 -30.62 25.79
C HIS A 637 -3.20 -31.12 27.24
N ILE A 638 -1.98 -31.41 27.70
CA ILE A 638 -1.72 -31.90 29.07
C ILE A 638 -1.95 -30.77 30.10
N MET A 639 -1.94 -29.51 29.67
CA MET A 639 -2.07 -28.33 30.52
C MET A 639 -3.43 -27.62 30.45
N SER A 640 -4.49 -28.25 29.90
CA SER A 640 -5.84 -27.65 29.82
C SER A 640 -5.90 -26.34 29.01
N GLN A 641 -5.15 -26.28 27.90
CA GLN A 641 -5.01 -25.09 27.05
C GLN A 641 -5.82 -25.16 25.74
N CYS A 642 -6.56 -26.24 25.50
CA CYS A 642 -7.41 -26.40 24.31
C CYS A 642 -8.85 -26.70 24.72
N SER A 643 -9.80 -26.35 23.86
CA SER A 643 -11.20 -26.78 24.00
C SER A 643 -11.35 -28.26 23.64
N ILE A 644 -12.19 -29.01 24.36
CA ILE A 644 -12.42 -30.44 24.10
C ILE A 644 -13.88 -30.84 24.35
N THR A 645 -14.51 -31.45 23.34
CA THR A 645 -15.84 -32.08 23.49
C THR A 645 -15.78 -33.49 24.07
N GLN A 646 -16.90 -33.99 24.61
CA GLN A 646 -17.06 -35.44 24.81
C GLN A 646 -17.03 -36.16 23.46
N ARG A 647 -16.84 -37.48 23.49
CA ARG A 647 -16.94 -38.30 22.28
C ARG A 647 -18.40 -38.48 21.92
N GLU A 648 -18.84 -37.78 20.88
CA GLU A 648 -20.23 -37.78 20.44
C GLU A 648 -20.34 -37.69 18.93
N VAL A 649 -21.52 -37.99 18.38
CA VAL A 649 -21.76 -37.93 16.93
C VAL A 649 -21.90 -36.48 16.50
N SER A 650 -21.11 -36.08 15.50
CA SER A 650 -21.11 -34.71 14.96
C SER A 650 -20.82 -33.62 16.01
N PRO A 651 -19.69 -33.70 16.74
CA PRO A 651 -19.33 -32.68 17.73
C PRO A 651 -19.11 -31.33 17.02
N TRP A 652 -19.39 -30.23 17.72
CA TRP A 652 -19.23 -28.88 17.18
C TRP A 652 -18.74 -27.89 18.23
N TRP A 653 -18.01 -26.88 17.76
CA TRP A 653 -17.61 -25.69 18.49
C TRP A 653 -18.05 -24.47 17.69
N MET A 654 -18.54 -23.43 18.36
CA MET A 654 -19.05 -22.23 17.71
C MET A 654 -18.71 -20.98 18.52
N VAL A 655 -18.25 -19.93 17.84
CA VAL A 655 -18.12 -18.59 18.42
C VAL A 655 -19.22 -17.69 17.90
N ASP A 656 -19.93 -17.02 18.82
CA ASP A 656 -20.84 -15.92 18.54
C ASP A 656 -20.05 -14.62 18.54
N LEU A 657 -19.97 -13.96 17.38
CA LEU A 657 -19.25 -12.70 17.19
C LEU A 657 -20.04 -11.48 17.67
N MET A 658 -21.20 -11.66 18.29
CA MET A 658 -22.15 -10.64 18.79
C MET A 658 -22.85 -9.81 17.69
N SER A 659 -22.34 -9.82 16.47
CA SER A 659 -22.92 -9.16 15.29
C SER A 659 -22.49 -9.91 14.03
N SER A 660 -23.16 -9.69 12.89
CA SER A 660 -22.77 -10.35 11.64
C SER A 660 -21.48 -9.74 11.10
N TYR A 661 -20.57 -10.58 10.61
CA TYR A 661 -19.32 -10.17 9.97
C TYR A 661 -19.21 -10.79 8.59
N GLN A 662 -18.71 -10.03 7.62
CA GLN A 662 -18.07 -10.51 6.42
C GLN A 662 -16.68 -11.09 6.76
N ILE A 663 -16.59 -12.42 6.81
CA ILE A 663 -15.42 -13.16 7.25
C ILE A 663 -14.54 -13.54 6.07
N PHE A 664 -13.30 -13.03 6.08
CA PHE A 664 -12.33 -13.26 5.01
C PHE A 664 -11.48 -14.48 5.26
N ALA A 665 -11.17 -14.78 6.52
CA ALA A 665 -10.36 -15.93 6.86
C ALA A 665 -10.64 -16.50 8.25
N VAL A 666 -10.39 -17.79 8.39
CA VAL A 666 -10.35 -18.50 9.67
C VAL A 666 -9.04 -19.27 9.76
N VAL A 667 -8.35 -19.20 10.91
CA VAL A 667 -7.15 -19.99 11.20
C VAL A 667 -7.45 -20.94 12.33
N ILE A 668 -7.11 -22.21 12.15
CA ILE A 668 -7.34 -23.28 13.13
C ILE A 668 -6.00 -23.83 13.60
N THR A 669 -5.78 -23.87 14.91
CA THR A 669 -4.59 -24.48 15.52
C THR A 669 -4.95 -25.81 16.17
N ASN A 670 -4.27 -26.88 15.72
CA ASN A 670 -4.48 -28.25 16.21
C ASN A 670 -3.66 -28.52 17.48
N ARG A 671 -3.98 -29.62 18.17
CA ARG A 671 -3.29 -30.05 19.40
C ARG A 671 -1.90 -30.62 19.13
N VAL A 672 -0.98 -30.44 20.08
CA VAL A 672 0.33 -31.14 20.11
C VAL A 672 0.18 -32.45 20.85
N LEU A 673 -0.15 -33.52 20.12
CA LEU A 673 -0.04 -34.90 20.59
C LEU A 673 -0.05 -35.85 19.37
N GLU A 674 0.93 -36.75 19.29
CA GLU A 674 1.08 -37.66 18.13
C GLU A 674 -0.08 -38.64 17.98
N CYS A 675 -0.66 -39.09 19.09
CA CYS A 675 -1.90 -39.85 19.01
C CYS A 675 -3.05 -38.87 18.74
N CYS A 676 -3.96 -39.22 17.84
CA CYS A 676 -5.21 -38.50 17.62
C CYS A 676 -5.16 -37.09 17.00
N LYS A 677 -4.04 -36.65 16.41
CA LYS A 677 -4.01 -35.45 15.53
C LYS A 677 -5.00 -35.56 14.37
N ASP A 678 -5.21 -36.78 13.87
CA ASP A 678 -6.08 -37.06 12.71
C ASP A 678 -7.58 -36.97 13.07
N ARG A 679 -7.95 -36.77 14.35
CA ARG A 679 -9.36 -36.68 14.77
C ARG A 679 -10.10 -35.51 14.12
N ILE A 680 -9.40 -34.40 13.89
CA ILE A 680 -9.94 -33.21 13.20
C ILE A 680 -10.09 -33.42 11.68
N SER A 681 -9.53 -34.51 11.12
CA SER A 681 -9.65 -34.78 9.68
C SER A 681 -11.10 -34.98 9.28
N GLY A 682 -11.54 -34.25 8.26
CA GLY A 682 -12.92 -34.18 7.82
C GLY A 682 -13.75 -33.15 8.58
N ALA A 683 -13.18 -32.36 9.49
CA ALA A 683 -13.89 -31.25 10.12
C ALA A 683 -14.22 -30.16 9.09
N GLU A 684 -15.30 -29.43 9.32
CA GLU A 684 -15.81 -28.39 8.44
C GLU A 684 -15.90 -27.07 9.20
N ILE A 685 -15.50 -25.98 8.54
CA ILE A 685 -15.67 -24.61 9.01
C ILE A 685 -16.91 -24.05 8.33
N ARG A 686 -17.85 -23.50 9.10
CA ARG A 686 -19.13 -22.98 8.64
C ARG A 686 -19.38 -21.58 9.17
N ILE A 687 -19.95 -20.72 8.34
CA ILE A 687 -20.11 -19.29 8.62
C ILE A 687 -21.51 -18.88 8.20
N GLY A 688 -22.27 -18.27 9.11
CA GLY A 688 -23.61 -17.77 8.82
C GLY A 688 -24.29 -17.13 10.03
N ASN A 689 -25.56 -16.77 9.86
CA ASN A 689 -26.35 -16.06 10.87
C ASN A 689 -27.30 -16.99 11.66
N SER A 690 -27.31 -18.30 11.41
CA SER A 690 -28.10 -19.26 12.19
C SER A 690 -27.26 -19.90 13.29
N SER A 691 -27.76 -19.90 14.53
CA SER A 691 -27.18 -20.67 15.64
C SER A 691 -27.81 -22.05 15.80
N GLU A 692 -28.79 -22.40 14.97
CA GLU A 692 -29.51 -23.68 15.06
C GLU A 692 -28.54 -24.86 14.90
N VAL A 693 -28.69 -25.87 15.77
CA VAL A 693 -27.83 -27.06 15.80
C VAL A 693 -26.33 -26.69 15.86
N GLY A 694 -26.00 -25.65 16.65
CA GLY A 694 -24.62 -25.18 16.80
C GLY A 694 -24.05 -24.48 15.57
N GLY A 695 -24.90 -23.96 14.69
CA GLY A 695 -24.50 -23.30 13.43
C GLY A 695 -23.99 -24.26 12.34
N THR A 696 -24.21 -25.57 12.52
CA THR A 696 -23.77 -26.60 11.56
C THR A 696 -24.55 -26.60 10.23
N LEU A 697 -25.68 -25.89 10.17
CA LEU A 697 -26.46 -25.69 8.96
C LEU A 697 -25.97 -24.48 8.13
N ASN A 698 -25.09 -23.65 8.69
CA ASN A 698 -24.56 -22.48 7.98
C ASN A 698 -23.69 -22.91 6.78
N PRO A 699 -23.59 -22.06 5.74
CA PRO A 699 -22.71 -22.27 4.60
C PRO A 699 -21.28 -22.67 4.99
N ARG A 700 -20.67 -23.57 4.24
CA ARG A 700 -19.32 -24.10 4.51
C ARG A 700 -18.26 -23.17 3.92
N CYS A 701 -17.32 -22.71 4.76
CA CYS A 701 -16.11 -22.00 4.32
C CYS A 701 -15.04 -22.97 3.82
N GLY A 702 -14.76 -24.04 4.55
CA GLY A 702 -13.68 -24.96 4.22
C GLY A 702 -13.80 -26.31 4.90
N VAL A 703 -13.03 -27.29 4.41
CA VAL A 703 -12.89 -28.63 5.01
C VAL A 703 -11.45 -28.82 5.44
N ILE A 704 -11.26 -29.23 6.68
CA ILE A 704 -9.97 -29.62 7.24
C ILE A 704 -9.68 -31.05 6.78
N THR A 705 -8.90 -31.21 5.72
CA THR A 705 -8.60 -32.54 5.14
C THR A 705 -7.66 -33.35 6.03
N SER A 706 -6.61 -32.73 6.55
CA SER A 706 -5.67 -33.29 7.51
C SER A 706 -4.88 -32.17 8.19
N MET A 707 -4.48 -32.37 9.45
CA MET A 707 -3.61 -31.45 10.18
C MET A 707 -2.51 -32.19 10.92
N GLY A 708 -1.30 -31.65 10.87
CA GLY A 708 -0.15 -32.01 11.69
C GLY A 708 -0.38 -31.74 13.17
N SER A 709 0.50 -32.30 14.00
CA SER A 709 0.52 -32.04 15.45
C SER A 709 0.95 -30.60 15.71
N GLY A 710 0.12 -29.81 16.39
CA GLY A 710 0.40 -28.40 16.66
C GLY A 710 0.36 -27.47 15.44
N GLU A 711 -0.04 -27.96 14.28
CA GLU A 711 -0.12 -27.18 13.04
C GLU A 711 -1.26 -26.15 13.10
N SER A 712 -1.02 -24.96 12.56
CA SER A 712 -2.04 -23.96 12.31
C SER A 712 -2.33 -23.89 10.80
N LEU A 713 -3.58 -24.14 10.41
CA LEU A 713 -4.00 -24.06 9.01
C LEU A 713 -4.91 -22.86 8.77
N TYR A 714 -4.65 -22.17 7.65
CA TYR A 714 -5.39 -21.02 7.17
C TYR A 714 -6.47 -21.43 6.17
N PHE A 715 -7.68 -20.89 6.33
CA PHE A 715 -8.82 -21.12 5.46
C PHE A 715 -9.36 -19.77 4.96
N ALA A 716 -9.24 -19.52 3.66
CA ALA A 716 -9.84 -18.36 3.02
C ALA A 716 -11.35 -18.57 2.89
N CYS A 717 -12.13 -17.69 3.53
CA CYS A 717 -13.59 -17.76 3.53
C CYS A 717 -14.24 -16.75 2.57
N GLY A 718 -13.44 -16.01 1.78
CA GLY A 718 -13.94 -15.24 0.64
C GLY A 718 -14.95 -14.13 0.97
N GLY A 719 -15.01 -13.68 2.24
CA GLY A 719 -15.98 -12.69 2.68
C GLY A 719 -17.37 -13.27 2.95
N MET A 720 -17.47 -14.51 3.43
CA MET A 720 -18.72 -15.10 3.88
C MET A 720 -19.33 -14.32 5.04
N VAL A 721 -20.61 -14.00 4.93
CA VAL A 721 -21.34 -13.24 5.94
C VAL A 721 -21.88 -14.17 7.03
N GLY A 722 -21.57 -13.86 8.29
CA GLY A 722 -22.09 -14.60 9.44
C GLY A 722 -21.74 -14.00 10.80
N GLN A 723 -22.69 -14.06 11.73
CA GLN A 723 -22.48 -13.81 13.16
C GLN A 723 -21.82 -15.00 13.85
N TYR A 724 -22.06 -16.20 13.35
CA TYR A 724 -21.57 -17.45 13.94
C TYR A 724 -20.50 -18.08 13.05
N VAL A 725 -19.38 -18.44 13.67
CA VAL A 725 -18.35 -19.30 13.07
C VAL A 725 -18.34 -20.63 13.79
N THR A 726 -18.62 -21.71 13.07
CA THR A 726 -18.74 -23.07 13.60
C THR A 726 -17.66 -23.96 13.01
N VAL A 727 -17.04 -24.78 13.85
CA VAL A 727 -16.20 -25.91 13.44
C VAL A 727 -16.88 -27.20 13.86
N THR A 728 -17.09 -28.15 12.95
CA THR A 728 -17.81 -29.42 13.25
C THR A 728 -17.20 -30.62 12.55
N ILE A 729 -17.25 -31.82 13.15
CA ILE A 729 -16.83 -33.08 12.50
C ILE A 729 -18.07 -33.90 12.12
N PRO A 730 -18.59 -33.79 10.89
CA PRO A 730 -19.86 -34.41 10.54
C PRO A 730 -19.80 -35.93 10.47
N GLY A 731 -20.92 -36.59 10.80
CA GLY A 731 -21.20 -37.96 10.39
C GLY A 731 -20.47 -39.07 11.15
N ARG A 732 -19.69 -38.75 12.20
CA ARG A 732 -19.04 -39.76 13.06
C ARG A 732 -18.95 -39.35 14.53
N ALA A 733 -18.81 -40.35 15.40
CA ALA A 733 -18.61 -40.18 16.83
C ALA A 733 -17.14 -39.88 17.16
N GLU A 734 -16.82 -38.63 17.51
CA GLU A 734 -15.43 -38.20 17.75
C GLU A 734 -15.33 -37.11 18.82
N HIS A 735 -14.11 -36.83 19.29
CA HIS A 735 -13.80 -35.62 20.06
C HIS A 735 -13.40 -34.48 19.12
N LEU A 736 -14.02 -33.31 19.25
CA LEU A 736 -13.53 -32.08 18.64
C LEU A 736 -12.57 -31.37 19.60
N ILE A 737 -11.35 -31.09 19.12
CA ILE A 737 -10.29 -30.47 19.91
C ILE A 737 -9.72 -29.30 19.12
N LEU A 738 -9.84 -28.09 19.67
CA LEU A 738 -9.36 -26.86 19.04
C LEU A 738 -8.54 -26.09 20.06
N CYS A 739 -7.28 -25.80 19.73
CA CYS A 739 -6.39 -25.07 20.62
C CYS A 739 -6.42 -23.56 20.37
N GLU A 740 -6.68 -23.14 19.13
CA GLU A 740 -7.01 -21.74 18.84
C GLU A 740 -7.78 -21.66 17.52
N VAL A 741 -8.75 -20.76 17.44
CA VAL A 741 -9.58 -20.43 16.29
C VAL A 741 -9.57 -18.91 16.14
N GLN A 742 -8.83 -18.44 15.16
CA GLN A 742 -8.74 -17.02 14.85
C GLN A 742 -9.67 -16.71 13.69
N VAL A 743 -10.49 -15.67 13.83
CA VAL A 743 -11.46 -15.24 12.81
C VAL A 743 -11.09 -13.83 12.37
N PHE A 744 -10.92 -13.64 11.08
CA PHE A 744 -10.58 -12.35 10.47
C PHE A 744 -11.73 -11.93 9.56
N GLY A 745 -12.44 -10.87 9.95
CA GLY A 745 -13.62 -10.40 9.25
C GLY A 745 -13.97 -8.95 9.59
N LEU A 746 -14.80 -8.32 8.76
CA LEU A 746 -15.35 -6.97 8.93
C LEU A 746 -16.86 -7.04 9.17
N PRO A 747 -17.52 -6.16 9.93
CA PRO A 747 -18.97 -6.27 10.17
C PRO A 747 -19.84 -6.24 8.88
N ASP A 748 -20.90 -7.06 8.82
CA ASP A 748 -21.91 -7.12 7.73
C ASP A 748 -23.11 -6.20 8.05
N PHE A 749 -23.57 -5.45 7.04
CA PHE A 749 -24.61 -4.42 7.17
C PHE A 749 -25.82 -4.63 6.24
N SER A 750 -26.01 -5.85 5.74
CA SER A 750 -27.13 -6.20 4.86
C SER A 750 -28.43 -6.49 5.62
N GLY A 751 -29.10 -5.44 6.15
CA GLY A 751 -30.55 -5.49 6.43
C GLY A 751 -31.06 -5.18 7.85
N GLY A 752 -30.79 -3.99 8.41
CA GLY A 752 -31.41 -3.55 9.68
C GLY A 752 -31.85 -2.08 9.68
N ASP A 753 -33.01 -1.82 10.29
CA ASP A 753 -33.68 -0.52 10.51
C ASP A 753 -32.76 0.55 11.16
N PHE A 754 -32.62 1.71 10.52
CA PHE A 754 -31.70 2.81 10.91
C PHE A 754 -32.43 3.95 11.64
N SER A 755 -33.23 3.63 12.65
CA SER A 755 -33.73 4.63 13.59
C SER A 755 -33.32 4.31 15.03
N ASP A 756 -32.10 4.71 15.39
CA ASP A 756 -31.78 4.97 16.80
C ASP A 756 -31.81 6.49 17.02
N LYS A 757 -32.81 6.94 17.78
CA LYS A 757 -33.11 8.36 18.00
C LYS A 757 -32.08 9.09 18.87
N ASN A 758 -30.93 8.48 19.18
CA ASN A 758 -29.97 9.01 20.14
C ASN A 758 -28.51 9.15 19.68
N HIS A 759 -28.12 8.84 18.44
CA HIS A 759 -26.74 9.10 17.97
C HIS A 759 -26.65 9.51 16.49
N ASN A 760 -26.17 10.74 16.23
CA ASN A 760 -25.98 11.38 14.91
C ASN A 760 -24.87 10.73 14.01
N VAL A 761 -24.82 9.41 13.85
CA VAL A 761 -23.84 8.75 12.95
C VAL A 761 -24.49 7.57 12.23
N LEU A 762 -24.62 7.64 10.91
CA LEU A 762 -24.89 6.47 10.06
C LEU A 762 -23.64 5.56 10.06
N ARG A 763 -23.80 4.29 10.46
CA ARG A 763 -22.71 3.29 10.42
C ARG A 763 -22.56 2.75 8.99
N THR A 764 -21.31 2.65 8.53
CA THR A 764 -20.92 2.57 7.11
C THR A 764 -20.87 1.13 6.57
N PRO A 765 -21.02 0.92 5.24
CA PRO A 765 -20.79 -0.39 4.61
C PRO A 765 -19.31 -0.76 4.70
N GLN A 766 -18.97 -1.97 5.14
CA GLN A 766 -17.60 -2.50 5.19
C GLN A 766 -16.63 -1.80 6.17
N GLY A 767 -17.10 -0.91 7.05
CA GLY A 767 -16.21 -0.04 7.83
C GLY A 767 -15.40 0.92 6.95
N ALA A 768 -15.81 1.10 5.68
CA ALA A 768 -15.19 2.06 4.79
C ALA A 768 -15.38 3.46 5.37
N PRO A 769 -14.31 4.27 5.49
CA PRO A 769 -14.41 5.61 6.05
C PRO A 769 -15.30 6.48 5.17
N ASN A 770 -15.97 7.47 5.77
CA ASN A 770 -16.56 8.56 4.98
C ASN A 770 -15.41 9.39 4.39
N LEU A 771 -15.03 9.07 3.15
CA LEU A 771 -13.98 9.74 2.40
C LEU A 771 -14.28 11.23 2.16
N ALA A 772 -15.57 11.60 2.18
CA ALA A 772 -16.00 12.96 1.92
C ALA A 772 -15.56 13.95 3.02
N LEU A 773 -15.39 13.49 4.27
CA LEU A 773 -14.96 14.33 5.40
C LEU A 773 -13.57 14.97 5.23
N GLN A 774 -12.72 14.36 4.39
CA GLN A 774 -11.36 14.83 4.12
C GLN A 774 -11.21 15.39 2.70
N GLY A 775 -12.29 15.36 1.92
CA GLY A 775 -12.31 15.83 0.54
C GLY A 775 -12.56 17.33 0.42
N ASP A 776 -12.27 17.89 -0.76
CA ASP A 776 -12.55 19.28 -1.08
C ASP A 776 -13.83 19.36 -1.93
N SER A 777 -14.87 20.03 -1.44
CA SER A 777 -16.15 20.15 -2.15
C SER A 777 -16.30 21.44 -2.96
N PHE A 778 -16.97 21.33 -4.09
CA PHE A 778 -17.26 22.38 -5.06
C PHE A 778 -18.73 22.30 -5.49
N GLN A 779 -19.30 23.41 -5.94
CA GLN A 779 -20.63 23.44 -6.52
C GLN A 779 -20.68 24.44 -7.69
N SER A 780 -21.66 24.29 -8.56
CA SER A 780 -21.83 25.11 -9.77
C SER A 780 -22.01 26.61 -9.48
N SER A 781 -22.70 26.94 -8.40
CA SER A 781 -22.94 28.32 -7.96
C SER A 781 -23.26 28.38 -6.47
N LEU A 782 -23.14 29.56 -5.86
CA LEU A 782 -23.46 29.78 -4.44
C LEU A 782 -24.71 30.65 -4.29
N PHE A 783 -25.77 30.14 -3.64
CA PHE A 783 -26.99 30.93 -3.41
C PHE A 783 -26.78 32.07 -2.40
N ASN A 784 -26.11 31.80 -1.29
CA ASN A 784 -25.72 32.76 -0.27
C ASN A 784 -24.55 32.21 0.59
N PHE A 785 -23.95 33.04 1.44
CA PHE A 785 -22.82 32.66 2.32
C PHE A 785 -23.09 31.44 3.23
N PHE A 786 -24.36 31.09 3.44
CA PHE A 786 -24.79 30.02 4.31
C PHE A 786 -25.05 28.69 3.59
N GLY A 787 -24.92 28.66 2.26
CA GLY A 787 -25.16 27.50 1.40
C GLY A 787 -23.89 26.96 0.75
N GLU A 788 -22.73 27.09 1.41
CA GLU A 788 -21.44 26.63 0.88
C GLU A 788 -21.43 25.12 0.62
N SER A 789 -20.61 24.69 -0.35
CA SER A 789 -20.46 23.28 -0.74
C SER A 789 -19.98 22.39 0.41
N LYS A 790 -19.27 22.95 1.39
CA LYS A 790 -18.72 22.22 2.55
C LYS A 790 -19.78 21.76 3.54
N ASN A 791 -20.94 22.42 3.56
CA ASN A 791 -22.05 22.02 4.42
C ASN A 791 -22.56 20.62 4.09
N ALA A 792 -22.30 20.11 2.87
CA ALA A 792 -22.67 18.77 2.48
C ALA A 792 -21.61 17.70 2.79
N ILE A 793 -20.52 18.03 3.48
CA ILE A 793 -19.48 17.07 3.91
C ILE A 793 -18.98 17.40 5.32
N ASP A 794 -19.81 18.06 6.12
CA ASP A 794 -19.42 18.57 7.44
C ASP A 794 -19.57 17.50 8.55
N GLY A 795 -20.10 16.32 8.19
CA GLY A 795 -20.32 15.20 9.10
C GLY A 795 -21.65 15.26 9.85
N SER A 796 -22.53 16.22 9.54
CA SER A 796 -23.81 16.44 10.21
C SER A 796 -24.98 15.99 9.31
N LEU A 797 -25.76 15.01 9.76
CA LEU A 797 -26.99 14.60 9.07
C LEU A 797 -28.19 15.56 9.30
N SER A 798 -27.93 16.77 9.80
CA SER A 798 -29.00 17.70 10.11
C SER A 798 -29.65 18.22 8.84
N SER A 799 -30.91 17.86 8.65
CA SER A 799 -31.71 18.24 7.49
C SER A 799 -32.39 19.62 7.64
N ASN A 800 -32.06 20.37 8.70
CA ASN A 800 -32.66 21.65 9.02
C ASN A 800 -32.04 22.84 8.26
N HIS A 801 -32.57 23.11 7.07
CA HIS A 801 -32.16 24.23 6.21
C HIS A 801 -32.21 25.60 6.92
N SER A 802 -33.17 25.81 7.84
CA SER A 802 -33.32 27.08 8.57
C SER A 802 -32.19 27.38 9.57
N GLN A 803 -31.30 26.41 9.83
CA GLN A 803 -30.10 26.56 10.66
C GLN A 803 -28.79 26.62 9.85
N MET A 804 -28.86 26.81 8.52
CA MET A 804 -27.68 27.05 7.66
C MET A 804 -26.75 25.83 7.51
N GLN A 805 -27.33 24.63 7.52
CA GLN A 805 -26.60 23.35 7.56
C GLN A 805 -26.66 22.55 6.25
N CYS A 806 -27.14 23.14 5.15
CA CYS A 806 -27.17 22.46 3.86
C CYS A 806 -26.47 23.30 2.79
N SER A 807 -25.82 22.63 1.83
CA SER A 807 -25.29 23.29 0.62
C SER A 807 -26.44 23.75 -0.27
N GLN A 808 -26.25 24.86 -1.01
CA GLN A 808 -27.28 25.38 -1.89
C GLN A 808 -26.74 26.20 -3.08
N THR A 809 -27.16 25.82 -4.28
CA THR A 809 -26.89 26.56 -5.52
C THR A 809 -27.95 27.63 -5.79
N VAL A 810 -27.64 28.61 -6.66
CA VAL A 810 -28.69 29.45 -7.26
C VAL A 810 -29.58 28.59 -8.15
N GLN A 811 -30.70 29.14 -8.58
CA GLN A 811 -31.53 28.48 -9.57
C GLN A 811 -30.85 28.62 -10.93
N GLU A 812 -30.39 27.51 -11.50
CA GLU A 812 -29.65 27.47 -12.75
C GLU A 812 -29.92 26.16 -13.49
N LEU A 813 -29.50 26.09 -14.76
CA LEU A 813 -29.61 24.87 -15.56
C LEU A 813 -28.49 23.89 -15.17
N ASN A 814 -28.86 22.64 -14.91
CA ASN A 814 -27.93 21.56 -14.55
C ASN A 814 -27.08 21.86 -13.28
N PRO A 815 -27.70 22.28 -12.16
CA PRO A 815 -26.96 22.58 -10.96
C PRO A 815 -26.27 21.30 -10.45
N TRP A 816 -25.02 21.44 -10.01
CA TRP A 816 -24.19 20.30 -9.59
C TRP A 816 -23.37 20.62 -8.34
N TRP A 817 -23.09 19.57 -7.59
CA TRP A 817 -22.18 19.56 -6.44
C TRP A 817 -21.18 18.41 -6.62
N THR A 818 -19.93 18.57 -6.18
CA THR A 818 -18.88 17.56 -6.33
C THR A 818 -17.88 17.62 -5.20
N VAL A 819 -17.39 16.47 -4.74
CA VAL A 819 -16.25 16.37 -3.81
C VAL A 819 -15.05 15.71 -4.49
N ASP A 820 -13.87 16.31 -4.34
CA ASP A 820 -12.56 15.73 -4.68
C ASP A 820 -12.04 14.95 -3.46
N LEU A 821 -11.97 13.63 -3.57
CA LEU A 821 -11.52 12.74 -2.50
C LEU A 821 -9.99 12.75 -2.29
N ARG A 822 -9.24 13.55 -3.07
CA ARG A 822 -7.76 13.71 -3.02
C ARG A 822 -6.96 12.45 -3.39
N GLY A 823 -7.65 11.43 -3.91
CA GLY A 823 -7.09 10.18 -4.39
C GLY A 823 -8.14 9.43 -5.20
N ILE A 824 -7.76 8.35 -5.88
CA ILE A 824 -8.73 7.47 -6.57
C ILE A 824 -9.09 6.34 -5.59
N PHE A 825 -10.39 6.11 -5.43
CA PHE A 825 -10.94 5.12 -4.50
C PHE A 825 -11.93 4.22 -5.23
N HIS A 826 -12.06 2.97 -4.78
CA HIS A 826 -13.24 2.16 -5.05
C HIS A 826 -14.39 2.67 -4.20
N VAL A 827 -15.30 3.42 -4.80
CA VAL A 827 -16.48 3.95 -4.12
C VAL A 827 -17.55 2.88 -4.07
N LEU A 828 -17.82 2.40 -2.87
CA LEU A 828 -18.72 1.29 -2.59
C LEU A 828 -20.16 1.78 -2.51
N ALA A 829 -20.36 2.91 -1.83
CA ALA A 829 -21.67 3.53 -1.68
C ALA A 829 -21.56 5.04 -1.45
N VAL A 830 -22.63 5.76 -1.78
CA VAL A 830 -22.79 7.19 -1.50
C VAL A 830 -24.10 7.39 -0.76
N SER A 831 -24.05 8.08 0.38
CA SER A 831 -25.21 8.50 1.15
C SER A 831 -25.51 9.97 0.86
N VAL A 832 -26.79 10.33 0.72
CA VAL A 832 -27.24 11.71 0.49
C VAL A 832 -28.40 12.02 1.43
N THR A 833 -28.29 13.10 2.22
CA THR A 833 -29.34 13.59 3.12
C THR A 833 -30.10 14.76 2.48
N ASN A 834 -31.42 14.61 2.38
CA ASN A 834 -32.31 15.65 1.86
C ASN A 834 -32.68 16.68 2.94
N ARG A 835 -33.18 17.84 2.51
CA ARG A 835 -33.74 18.86 3.39
C ARG A 835 -35.10 18.43 3.96
N GLN A 836 -35.43 18.88 5.18
CA GLN A 836 -36.69 18.53 5.85
C GLN A 836 -37.88 19.48 5.56
N ASP A 837 -37.63 20.65 4.98
CA ASP A 837 -38.69 21.64 4.73
C ASP A 837 -39.45 21.40 3.42
N GLY A 838 -40.47 22.23 3.15
CA GLY A 838 -41.41 22.10 2.03
C GLY A 838 -40.84 22.21 0.61
N THR A 839 -39.53 22.11 0.41
CA THR A 839 -38.89 22.06 -0.92
C THR A 839 -37.97 20.85 -1.12
N TRP A 840 -38.14 19.80 -0.31
CA TRP A 840 -37.43 18.52 -0.39
C TRP A 840 -37.55 17.83 -1.77
N GLU A 841 -38.64 18.08 -2.50
CA GLU A 841 -38.93 17.52 -3.83
C GLU A 841 -37.87 17.90 -4.90
N ARG A 842 -37.01 18.89 -4.64
CA ARG A 842 -35.99 19.39 -5.58
C ARG A 842 -34.91 18.37 -5.94
N LEU A 843 -34.61 17.42 -5.05
CA LEU A 843 -33.62 16.36 -5.31
C LEU A 843 -34.16 15.21 -6.17
N ARG A 844 -35.42 15.28 -6.60
CA ARG A 844 -36.03 14.24 -7.43
C ARG A 844 -35.30 14.09 -8.76
N ASP A 845 -35.01 12.84 -9.12
CA ASP A 845 -34.28 12.43 -10.33
C ASP A 845 -32.84 12.97 -10.41
N ALA A 846 -32.24 13.35 -9.29
CA ALA A 846 -30.81 13.69 -9.26
C ALA A 846 -29.94 12.47 -9.55
N GLU A 847 -28.82 12.66 -10.23
CA GLU A 847 -27.86 11.60 -10.56
C GLU A 847 -26.63 11.67 -9.66
N ILE A 848 -26.12 10.51 -9.25
CA ILE A 848 -24.81 10.36 -8.62
C ILE A 848 -23.82 9.85 -9.67
N ARG A 849 -22.71 10.54 -9.86
CA ARG A 849 -21.65 10.21 -10.85
C ARG A 849 -20.29 10.13 -10.17
N ILE A 850 -19.48 9.17 -10.60
CA ILE A 850 -18.19 8.84 -9.95
C ILE A 850 -17.15 8.63 -11.03
N GLY A 851 -15.99 9.29 -10.93
CA GLY A 851 -14.90 9.08 -11.88
C GLY A 851 -13.68 9.94 -11.60
N SER A 852 -12.76 9.97 -12.56
CA SER A 852 -11.46 10.64 -12.43
C SER A 852 -11.44 12.06 -13.02
N SER A 853 -12.50 12.50 -13.69
CA SER A 853 -12.61 13.84 -14.26
C SER A 853 -13.30 14.79 -13.30
N ARG A 854 -12.87 16.05 -13.27
CA ARG A 854 -13.57 17.12 -12.55
C ARG A 854 -14.84 17.57 -13.28
N ASP A 855 -14.92 17.27 -14.58
CA ASP A 855 -16.13 17.45 -15.38
C ASP A 855 -17.05 16.23 -15.19
N TRP A 856 -18.16 16.44 -14.49
CA TRP A 856 -19.09 15.36 -14.14
C TRP A 856 -19.74 14.71 -15.36
N LEU A 857 -19.83 15.40 -16.51
CA LEU A 857 -20.36 14.84 -17.76
C LEU A 857 -19.52 13.67 -18.28
N GLN A 858 -18.22 13.66 -17.94
CA GLN A 858 -17.28 12.62 -18.35
C GLN A 858 -17.22 11.44 -17.38
N ASN A 859 -17.83 11.58 -16.20
CA ASN A 859 -17.84 10.54 -15.17
C ASN A 859 -19.04 9.59 -15.36
N PRO A 860 -18.83 8.27 -15.25
CA PRO A 860 -19.92 7.30 -15.31
C PRO A 860 -20.92 7.51 -14.18
N ARG A 861 -22.19 7.18 -14.46
CA ARG A 861 -23.29 7.30 -13.51
C ARG A 861 -23.34 6.08 -12.60
N CYS A 862 -23.27 6.31 -11.29
CA CYS A 862 -23.50 5.30 -10.27
C CYS A 862 -24.99 4.95 -10.19
N THR A 863 -25.86 5.95 -9.96
CA THR A 863 -27.30 5.72 -9.83
C THR A 863 -28.13 6.97 -10.11
N VAL A 864 -29.46 6.80 -10.14
CA VAL A 864 -30.46 7.88 -10.19
C VAL A 864 -31.29 7.86 -8.91
N MET A 865 -31.38 9.00 -8.24
CA MET A 865 -32.18 9.20 -7.02
C MET A 865 -33.61 9.56 -7.39
N TYR A 866 -34.48 8.55 -7.55
CA TYR A 866 -35.87 8.76 -8.01
C TYR A 866 -36.73 9.58 -7.04
N SER A 867 -36.58 9.37 -5.73
CA SER A 867 -37.25 10.17 -4.70
C SER A 867 -36.56 9.97 -3.35
N LEU A 868 -36.43 11.05 -2.57
CA LEU A 868 -35.93 11.01 -1.21
C LEU A 868 -36.81 11.95 -0.37
N GLY A 869 -37.45 11.44 0.69
CA GLY A 869 -38.43 12.20 1.46
C GLY A 869 -37.82 13.35 2.27
N PRO A 870 -38.67 14.16 2.92
CA PRO A 870 -38.23 15.31 3.70
C PRO A 870 -37.34 14.89 4.87
N GLY A 871 -36.07 15.30 4.84
CA GLY A 871 -35.10 15.01 5.89
C GLY A 871 -34.55 13.59 5.88
N ASP A 872 -34.98 12.77 4.92
CA ASP A 872 -34.50 11.41 4.77
C ASP A 872 -33.06 11.38 4.27
N THR A 873 -32.35 10.30 4.62
CA THR A 873 -31.03 10.00 4.08
C THR A 873 -31.09 8.74 3.24
N GLY A 874 -30.75 8.87 1.96
CA GLY A 874 -30.72 7.76 1.00
C GLY A 874 -29.31 7.22 0.86
N LEU A 875 -29.13 5.90 1.00
CA LEU A 875 -27.86 5.22 0.73
C LEU A 875 -27.91 4.49 -0.61
N TYR A 876 -26.95 4.78 -1.48
CA TYR A 876 -26.92 4.30 -2.85
C TYR A 876 -25.65 3.48 -3.11
N SER A 877 -25.81 2.21 -3.49
CA SER A 877 -24.67 1.36 -3.85
C SER A 877 -24.07 1.77 -5.19
N CYS A 878 -22.74 1.91 -5.22
CA CYS A 878 -21.95 2.23 -6.40
C CYS A 878 -21.01 1.10 -6.82
N ASN A 879 -21.15 -0.10 -6.21
CA ASN A 879 -20.50 -1.34 -6.65
C ASN A 879 -18.97 -1.25 -6.83
N GLY A 880 -18.29 -0.40 -6.06
CA GLY A 880 -16.84 -0.25 -6.12
C GLY A 880 -16.32 0.55 -7.32
N MET A 881 -17.16 1.42 -7.90
CA MET A 881 -16.76 2.33 -8.98
C MET A 881 -15.50 3.12 -8.61
N GLU A 882 -14.51 3.09 -9.49
CA GLU A 882 -13.28 3.86 -9.31
C GLU A 882 -13.52 5.34 -9.58
N GLY A 883 -13.18 6.19 -8.62
CA GLY A 883 -13.27 7.63 -8.84
C GLY A 883 -12.54 8.44 -7.79
N ARG A 884 -12.04 9.59 -8.25
CA ARG A 884 -11.54 10.68 -7.40
C ARG A 884 -12.62 11.72 -7.11
N TYR A 885 -13.55 11.90 -8.04
CA TYR A 885 -14.64 12.86 -7.95
C TYR A 885 -15.96 12.13 -7.79
N VAL A 886 -16.74 12.54 -6.80
CA VAL A 886 -18.14 12.12 -6.62
C VAL A 886 -19.04 13.33 -6.78
N SER A 887 -19.95 13.26 -7.74
CA SER A 887 -20.82 14.37 -8.14
C SER A 887 -22.28 14.03 -7.93
N VAL A 888 -23.05 14.99 -7.43
CA VAL A 888 -24.53 14.97 -7.40
C VAL A 888 -25.03 16.07 -8.34
N VAL A 889 -25.85 15.71 -9.32
CA VAL A 889 -26.31 16.63 -10.38
C VAL A 889 -27.80 16.50 -10.64
N LEU A 890 -28.47 17.60 -10.97
CA LEU A 890 -29.84 17.60 -11.51
C LEU A 890 -29.77 17.82 -13.03
N PRO A 891 -29.66 16.76 -13.85
CA PRO A 891 -29.53 16.91 -15.30
C PRO A 891 -30.83 17.41 -15.92
N ASP A 892 -30.70 18.26 -16.93
CA ASP A 892 -31.75 18.85 -17.75
C ASP A 892 -32.85 19.61 -16.97
N LYS A 893 -32.51 20.12 -15.78
CA LYS A 893 -33.44 20.86 -14.90
C LYS A 893 -32.90 22.26 -14.58
N ILE A 894 -33.81 23.25 -14.58
CA ILE A 894 -33.54 24.60 -14.05
C ILE A 894 -34.06 24.68 -12.62
N GLU A 895 -33.21 24.38 -11.64
CA GLU A 895 -33.61 24.24 -10.24
C GLU A 895 -32.47 24.66 -9.31
N LYS A 896 -32.74 24.75 -8.00
CA LYS A 896 -31.70 24.84 -6.97
C LYS A 896 -31.33 23.44 -6.49
N LEU A 897 -30.05 23.10 -6.54
CA LEU A 897 -29.53 21.92 -5.85
C LEU A 897 -29.37 22.26 -4.37
N SER A 898 -29.95 21.45 -3.49
CA SER A 898 -29.83 21.61 -2.03
C SER A 898 -29.57 20.27 -1.38
N ILE A 899 -28.40 20.10 -0.76
CA ILE A 899 -27.97 18.83 -0.18
C ILE A 899 -27.46 19.10 1.23
N CYS A 900 -28.00 18.38 2.21
CA CYS A 900 -27.66 18.61 3.61
C CYS A 900 -26.45 17.81 4.08
N GLU A 901 -26.25 16.60 3.54
CA GLU A 901 -25.02 15.84 3.78
C GLU A 901 -24.80 14.85 2.63
N VAL A 902 -23.54 14.62 2.26
CA VAL A 902 -23.08 13.61 1.31
C VAL A 902 -21.96 12.83 1.97
N GLN A 903 -22.20 11.55 2.19
CA GLN A 903 -21.18 10.66 2.73
C GLN A 903 -20.72 9.72 1.61
N VAL A 904 -19.41 9.64 1.39
CA VAL A 904 -18.82 8.78 0.35
C VAL A 904 -18.07 7.65 1.03
N PHE A 905 -18.53 6.42 0.86
CA PHE A 905 -17.90 5.24 1.45
C PHE A 905 -17.12 4.51 0.37
N GLY A 906 -15.80 4.39 0.56
CA GLY A 906 -14.93 3.73 -0.40
C GLY A 906 -13.58 3.35 0.18
N LEU A 907 -12.80 2.58 -0.59
CA LEU A 907 -11.50 2.05 -0.19
C LEU A 907 -10.40 2.49 -1.16
N PRO A 908 -9.16 2.76 -0.69
CA PRO A 908 -8.05 3.13 -1.59
C PRO A 908 -7.70 1.99 -2.54
N LEU A 909 -7.36 2.30 -3.81
CA LEU A 909 -6.95 1.30 -4.82
C LEU A 909 -5.82 0.35 -4.36
N SER A 910 -4.98 0.75 -3.40
CA SER A 910 -3.86 -0.05 -2.87
C SER A 910 -4.26 -1.13 -1.84
N THR A 911 -5.53 -1.19 -1.42
CA THR A 911 -6.03 -2.19 -0.46
C THR A 911 -6.25 -3.58 -1.07
N PHE A 912 -6.18 -3.71 -2.40
CA PHE A 912 -6.33 -4.97 -3.13
C PHE A 912 -4.97 -5.54 -3.57
N GLY A 913 -4.16 -5.98 -2.60
CA GLY A 913 -3.08 -6.92 -2.88
C GLY A 913 -3.68 -8.32 -3.09
N ASN A 914 -3.98 -8.68 -4.33
CA ASN A 914 -4.57 -9.94 -4.78
C ASN A 914 -6.01 -10.24 -4.28
N LEU A 915 -6.99 -9.47 -4.77
CA LEU A 915 -8.19 -10.08 -5.34
C LEU A 915 -7.95 -10.20 -6.85
N PRO A 916 -8.44 -11.24 -7.55
CA PRO A 916 -8.22 -11.36 -8.98
C PRO A 916 -8.87 -10.16 -9.66
N SER A 917 -8.05 -9.32 -10.28
CA SER A 917 -8.52 -8.27 -11.17
C SER A 917 -9.39 -8.93 -12.23
N VAL A 918 -10.64 -8.50 -12.35
CA VAL A 918 -11.42 -8.85 -13.53
C VAL A 918 -10.79 -8.13 -14.71
N ILE A 919 -10.00 -8.84 -15.51
CA ILE A 919 -9.38 -8.25 -16.71
C ILE A 919 -10.42 -8.28 -17.81
N ASN A 920 -11.02 -7.14 -18.10
CA ASN A 920 -11.91 -6.98 -19.24
C ASN A 920 -11.09 -6.56 -20.47
N GLY A 921 -11.42 -7.13 -21.63
CA GLY A 921 -10.79 -6.75 -22.89
C GLY A 921 -11.60 -7.19 -24.09
N THR A 922 -11.08 -6.85 -25.27
CA THR A 922 -11.71 -7.14 -26.56
C THR A 922 -10.66 -7.69 -27.52
N GLY A 923 -10.91 -8.88 -28.06
CA GLY A 923 -10.04 -9.55 -29.02
C GLY A 923 -8.77 -10.14 -28.41
N LEU A 924 -8.56 -11.43 -28.65
CA LEU A 924 -7.40 -12.22 -28.22
C LEU A 924 -6.59 -12.75 -29.42
N GLY A 925 -6.73 -12.10 -30.58
CA GLY A 925 -6.05 -12.48 -31.81
C GLY A 925 -4.52 -12.53 -31.64
N GLY A 926 -3.92 -13.69 -31.87
CA GLY A 926 -2.48 -13.90 -31.66
C GLY A 926 -2.06 -14.04 -30.18
N ALA A 927 -2.99 -14.31 -29.27
CA ALA A 927 -2.72 -14.57 -27.86
C ALA A 927 -3.41 -15.86 -27.36
N ALA A 928 -2.83 -16.45 -26.31
CA ALA A 928 -3.39 -17.57 -25.56
C ALA A 928 -3.87 -17.11 -24.17
N LEU A 929 -4.90 -17.77 -23.65
CA LEU A 929 -5.22 -17.71 -22.22
C LEU A 929 -4.52 -18.87 -21.51
N MET A 930 -3.70 -18.53 -20.52
CA MET A 930 -2.94 -19.50 -19.73
C MET A 930 -3.56 -19.67 -18.34
N PHE A 931 -3.88 -20.92 -18.01
CA PHE A 931 -4.43 -21.39 -16.74
C PHE A 931 -3.32 -22.14 -15.98
N PRO A 932 -2.63 -21.51 -15.01
CA PRO A 932 -1.35 -21.98 -14.50
C PRO A 932 -1.46 -23.13 -13.49
N GLU A 933 -2.57 -23.23 -12.78
CA GLU A 933 -2.71 -24.14 -11.65
C GLU A 933 -4.13 -24.70 -11.54
N GLU A 934 -4.22 -25.88 -10.91
CA GLU A 934 -5.50 -26.45 -10.52
C GLU A 934 -6.15 -25.59 -9.45
N GLY A 935 -7.39 -25.17 -9.68
CA GLY A 935 -8.12 -24.34 -8.74
C GLY A 935 -9.53 -24.08 -9.22
N ASN A 936 -10.38 -23.55 -8.36
CA ASN A 936 -11.78 -23.23 -8.65
C ASN A 936 -12.03 -21.71 -8.77
N GLN A 937 -10.97 -20.92 -8.97
CA GLN A 937 -11.03 -19.46 -8.98
C GLN A 937 -10.66 -18.85 -10.35
N SER A 938 -9.97 -19.61 -11.22
CA SER A 938 -9.43 -19.14 -12.50
C SER A 938 -10.32 -19.53 -13.67
N TYR A 939 -10.94 -18.56 -14.33
CA TYR A 939 -11.83 -18.78 -15.48
C TYR A 939 -11.92 -17.54 -16.38
N ALA A 940 -12.36 -17.73 -17.62
CA ALA A 940 -12.61 -16.63 -18.55
C ALA A 940 -14.04 -16.68 -19.06
N ILE A 941 -14.75 -15.56 -18.98
CA ILE A 941 -16.06 -15.39 -19.60
C ILE A 941 -15.85 -14.81 -21.00
N LEU A 942 -16.46 -15.44 -22.01
CA LEU A 942 -16.52 -14.88 -23.37
C LEU A 942 -17.93 -14.35 -23.63
N GLN A 943 -18.03 -13.18 -24.28
CA GLN A 943 -19.32 -12.64 -24.73
C GLN A 943 -19.55 -13.00 -26.20
N PRO A 944 -20.55 -13.85 -26.52
CA PRO A 944 -20.93 -14.12 -27.89
C PRO A 944 -21.33 -12.83 -28.62
N GLN A 945 -20.87 -12.68 -29.86
CA GLN A 945 -21.15 -11.51 -30.71
C GLN A 945 -22.52 -11.60 -31.39
N ALA A 946 -23.14 -12.78 -31.36
CA ALA A 946 -24.51 -13.02 -31.81
C ALA A 946 -25.22 -14.03 -30.88
N PRO A 947 -26.56 -14.07 -30.87
CA PRO A 947 -27.32 -14.97 -30.01
C PRO A 947 -26.96 -16.45 -30.23
N MET A 948 -26.83 -17.21 -29.13
CA MET A 948 -26.54 -18.66 -29.13
C MET A 948 -27.77 -19.54 -29.48
N ASP A 949 -28.64 -19.07 -30.39
CA ASP A 949 -29.82 -19.81 -30.85
C ASP A 949 -29.46 -20.78 -31.99
N LEU A 950 -28.77 -21.87 -31.67
CA LEU A 950 -28.11 -22.72 -32.66
C LEU A 950 -28.96 -23.95 -33.02
N THR A 951 -29.22 -24.11 -34.32
CA THR A 951 -29.79 -25.37 -34.89
C THR A 951 -28.73 -26.25 -35.55
N GLU A 952 -27.56 -25.68 -35.79
CA GLU A 952 -26.33 -26.37 -36.15
C GLU A 952 -25.15 -25.51 -35.71
N PHE A 953 -23.97 -26.10 -35.55
CA PHE A 953 -22.77 -25.33 -35.23
C PHE A 953 -21.47 -26.03 -35.62
N THR A 954 -20.41 -25.23 -35.70
CA THR A 954 -19.01 -25.66 -35.65
C THR A 954 -18.32 -24.89 -34.53
N LEU A 955 -17.74 -25.58 -33.55
CA LEU A 955 -16.91 -24.98 -32.50
C LEU A 955 -15.48 -25.47 -32.71
N CYS A 956 -14.52 -24.57 -32.87
CA CYS A 956 -13.09 -24.88 -33.00
C CYS A 956 -12.28 -24.15 -31.94
N PHE A 957 -11.22 -24.78 -31.43
CA PHE A 957 -10.26 -24.17 -30.50
C PHE A 957 -8.95 -24.97 -30.45
N GLU A 958 -7.88 -24.33 -30.00
CA GLU A 958 -6.56 -24.94 -29.78
C GLU A 958 -6.27 -25.03 -28.27
N VAL A 959 -5.90 -26.23 -27.80
CA VAL A 959 -5.54 -26.49 -26.39
C VAL A 959 -4.16 -27.11 -26.27
N SER A 960 -3.37 -26.61 -25.32
CA SER A 960 -2.10 -27.19 -24.90
C SER A 960 -2.19 -27.54 -23.42
N THR A 961 -1.97 -28.79 -23.05
CA THR A 961 -2.02 -29.17 -21.62
C THR A 961 -1.00 -30.24 -21.29
N GLY A 962 -0.34 -30.08 -20.13
CA GLY A 962 0.53 -31.09 -19.53
C GLY A 962 -0.21 -32.06 -18.61
N LEU A 963 -1.53 -31.88 -18.43
CA LEU A 963 -2.34 -32.78 -17.61
C LEU A 963 -2.35 -34.18 -18.24
N SER A 964 -1.79 -35.14 -17.51
CA SER A 964 -1.77 -36.55 -17.87
C SER A 964 -2.49 -37.38 -16.80
N GLY A 965 -3.05 -38.53 -17.17
CA GLY A 965 -3.76 -39.43 -16.25
C GLY A 965 -5.29 -39.33 -16.29
N ARG A 966 -5.92 -39.95 -15.27
CA ARG A 966 -7.39 -40.07 -15.13
C ARG A 966 -7.99 -38.85 -14.46
N ARG A 967 -8.48 -37.90 -15.25
CA ARG A 967 -9.03 -36.62 -14.78
C ARG A 967 -10.04 -36.08 -15.77
N GLU A 968 -11.17 -35.60 -15.27
CA GLU A 968 -12.17 -34.88 -16.07
C GLU A 968 -11.72 -33.44 -16.22
N VAL A 969 -11.79 -32.92 -17.44
CA VAL A 969 -11.41 -31.55 -17.73
C VAL A 969 -12.41 -30.97 -18.69
N LEU A 970 -13.01 -29.85 -18.30
CA LEU A 970 -13.85 -29.09 -19.20
C LEU A 970 -12.99 -28.24 -20.15
N LEU A 971 -13.25 -28.33 -21.45
CA LEU A 971 -12.56 -27.58 -22.49
C LEU A 971 -13.36 -26.34 -22.96
N PHE A 972 -14.70 -26.44 -22.92
CA PHE A 972 -15.62 -25.35 -23.24
C PHE A 972 -16.94 -25.57 -22.50
N SER A 973 -17.50 -24.56 -21.85
CA SER A 973 -18.81 -24.64 -21.18
C SER A 973 -19.70 -23.48 -21.57
N TYR A 974 -20.96 -23.80 -21.86
CA TYR A 974 -22.04 -22.85 -22.02
C TYR A 974 -23.23 -23.29 -21.18
N CYS A 975 -23.53 -22.54 -20.12
CA CYS A 975 -24.60 -22.84 -19.18
C CYS A 975 -25.79 -21.91 -19.36
N LYS A 976 -27.01 -22.47 -19.33
CA LYS A 976 -28.26 -21.72 -19.31
C LYS A 976 -29.31 -22.41 -18.44
N ASP A 977 -30.00 -21.64 -17.60
CA ASP A 977 -31.06 -22.13 -16.70
C ASP A 977 -30.60 -23.35 -15.85
N GLU A 978 -29.35 -23.32 -15.36
CA GLU A 978 -28.68 -24.41 -14.62
C GLU A 978 -28.50 -25.72 -15.42
N ASN A 979 -28.50 -25.64 -16.75
CA ASN A 979 -28.21 -26.78 -17.62
C ASN A 979 -26.91 -26.53 -18.41
N ASP A 980 -26.14 -27.60 -18.59
CA ASP A 980 -25.03 -27.72 -19.55
C ASP A 980 -25.55 -27.66 -20.99
N GLU A 981 -25.95 -26.47 -21.44
CA GLU A 981 -26.60 -26.26 -22.73
C GLU A 981 -25.66 -26.62 -23.90
N LEU A 982 -24.36 -26.34 -23.79
CA LEU A 982 -23.32 -26.83 -24.70
C LEU A 982 -21.95 -26.95 -24.00
N ASN A 983 -21.53 -28.18 -23.68
CA ASN A 983 -20.23 -28.44 -23.04
C ASN A 983 -19.38 -29.42 -23.87
N VAL A 984 -18.07 -29.18 -23.90
CA VAL A 984 -17.06 -30.09 -24.47
C VAL A 984 -16.10 -30.52 -23.37
N TRP A 985 -16.02 -31.83 -23.15
CA TRP A 985 -15.25 -32.41 -22.06
C TRP A 985 -14.15 -33.35 -22.55
N ARG A 986 -13.12 -33.47 -21.73
CA ARG A 986 -12.28 -34.65 -21.64
C ARG A 986 -12.74 -35.46 -20.43
N GLU A 987 -13.21 -36.68 -20.68
CA GLU A 987 -13.70 -37.63 -19.68
C GLU A 987 -12.55 -38.21 -18.83
N LEU A 988 -12.87 -38.85 -17.69
CA LEU A 988 -11.91 -39.51 -16.79
C LEU A 988 -10.94 -40.45 -17.52
N ASP A 989 -11.39 -41.12 -18.57
CA ASP A 989 -10.59 -42.08 -19.34
C ASP A 989 -9.88 -41.47 -20.57
N GLY A 990 -9.96 -40.14 -20.73
CA GLY A 990 -9.31 -39.39 -21.78
C GLY A 990 -10.08 -39.30 -23.09
N ARG A 991 -11.28 -39.90 -23.19
CA ARG A 991 -12.17 -39.70 -24.34
C ARG A 991 -12.72 -38.26 -24.35
N LEU A 992 -13.05 -37.74 -25.53
CA LEU A 992 -13.71 -36.44 -25.67
C LEU A 992 -15.21 -36.62 -25.82
N SER A 993 -15.99 -35.74 -25.21
CA SER A 993 -17.45 -35.81 -25.27
C SER A 993 -18.07 -34.44 -25.54
N LEU A 994 -19.24 -34.47 -26.18
CA LEU A 994 -20.11 -33.32 -26.38
C LEU A 994 -21.41 -33.55 -25.62
N TYR A 995 -21.77 -32.60 -24.77
CA TYR A 995 -23.05 -32.55 -24.08
C TYR A 995 -23.88 -31.37 -24.58
N LEU A 996 -25.17 -31.61 -24.83
CA LEU A 996 -26.15 -30.58 -25.19
C LEU A 996 -27.35 -30.72 -24.26
N ARG A 997 -27.52 -29.86 -23.26
CA ARG A 997 -28.58 -29.86 -22.25
C ARG A 997 -28.73 -31.19 -21.49
N SER A 998 -27.63 -31.71 -20.94
CA SER A 998 -27.57 -32.87 -20.02
C SER A 998 -26.14 -33.14 -19.56
N SER A 999 -25.97 -33.63 -18.33
CA SER A 999 -24.68 -34.08 -17.77
C SER A 999 -24.47 -35.60 -17.77
N GLN A 1000 -25.42 -36.38 -18.33
CA GLN A 1000 -25.40 -37.85 -18.23
C GLN A 1000 -25.37 -38.57 -19.59
N ASP A 1001 -25.92 -37.97 -20.64
CA ASP A 1001 -26.01 -38.59 -21.97
C ASP A 1001 -25.23 -37.78 -23.02
N GLY A 1002 -23.90 -37.92 -23.02
CA GLY A 1002 -22.99 -37.24 -23.96
C GLY A 1002 -22.67 -38.04 -25.21
N ALA A 1003 -22.32 -37.36 -26.31
CA ALA A 1003 -21.74 -38.02 -27.48
C ALA A 1003 -20.23 -38.21 -27.26
N ILE A 1004 -19.80 -39.43 -26.92
CA ILE A 1004 -18.43 -39.75 -26.51
C ILE A 1004 -17.62 -40.33 -27.69
N PHE A 1005 -16.42 -39.82 -27.91
CA PHE A 1005 -15.50 -40.22 -28.98
C PHE A 1005 -14.13 -40.62 -28.43
N SER A 1006 -13.63 -41.76 -28.90
CA SER A 1006 -12.25 -42.19 -28.66
C SER A 1006 -11.32 -41.56 -29.70
N LEU A 1007 -10.57 -40.54 -29.28
CA LEU A 1007 -9.63 -39.76 -30.09
C LEU A 1007 -8.23 -39.82 -29.47
N PRO A 1008 -7.17 -39.38 -30.18
CA PRO A 1008 -5.86 -39.20 -29.58
C PRO A 1008 -5.90 -38.26 -28.36
N GLY A 1009 -4.99 -38.46 -27.39
CA GLY A 1009 -4.90 -37.62 -26.21
C GLY A 1009 -4.42 -36.21 -26.52
N LEU A 1010 -4.77 -35.25 -25.65
CA LEU A 1010 -4.31 -33.88 -25.74
C LEU A 1010 -2.77 -33.78 -25.58
N SER A 1011 -2.17 -32.85 -26.31
CA SER A 1011 -0.71 -32.64 -26.39
C SER A 1011 -0.27 -31.40 -25.61
N THR A 1012 0.99 -31.38 -25.18
CA THR A 1012 1.67 -30.17 -24.67
C THR A 1012 2.11 -29.22 -25.79
N PHE A 1013 2.10 -29.66 -27.05
CA PHE A 1013 2.55 -28.89 -28.22
C PHE A 1013 1.41 -28.20 -28.99
N GLY A 1014 0.21 -28.12 -28.40
CA GLY A 1014 -1.01 -27.66 -29.06
C GLY A 1014 -1.77 -28.79 -29.74
N THR A 1015 -3.08 -28.78 -29.57
CA THR A 1015 -4.04 -29.72 -30.16
C THR A 1015 -5.20 -28.93 -30.71
N HIS A 1016 -5.44 -29.02 -32.02
CA HIS A 1016 -6.55 -28.30 -32.64
C HIS A 1016 -7.79 -29.19 -32.72
N ILE A 1017 -8.85 -28.77 -32.04
CA ILE A 1017 -10.10 -29.52 -31.91
C ILE A 1017 -11.22 -28.73 -32.59
N CYS A 1018 -12.02 -29.40 -33.40
CA CYS A 1018 -13.35 -28.88 -33.74
C CYS A 1018 -14.45 -29.90 -33.48
N VAL A 1019 -15.62 -29.45 -33.08
CA VAL A 1019 -16.84 -30.25 -32.99
C VAL A 1019 -17.93 -29.65 -33.88
N THR A 1020 -18.59 -30.50 -34.67
CA THR A 1020 -19.69 -30.12 -35.55
C THR A 1020 -20.95 -30.88 -35.16
N TRP A 1021 -22.10 -30.21 -35.14
CA TRP A 1021 -23.40 -30.83 -34.87
C TRP A 1021 -24.52 -30.18 -35.70
N LYS A 1022 -25.51 -30.96 -36.11
CA LYS A 1022 -26.67 -30.49 -36.90
C LYS A 1022 -27.99 -31.08 -36.39
N SER A 1023 -28.87 -30.25 -35.84
CA SER A 1023 -30.14 -30.64 -35.22
C SER A 1023 -31.01 -31.55 -36.09
N SER A 1024 -31.27 -31.17 -37.35
CA SER A 1024 -32.20 -31.90 -38.24
C SER A 1024 -31.85 -33.38 -38.45
N SER A 1025 -30.56 -33.71 -38.38
CA SER A 1025 -30.04 -35.08 -38.57
C SER A 1025 -29.48 -35.70 -37.29
N GLY A 1026 -29.12 -34.88 -36.29
CA GLY A 1026 -28.33 -35.27 -35.13
C GLY A 1026 -26.87 -35.61 -35.45
N ILE A 1027 -26.38 -35.42 -36.68
CA ILE A 1027 -25.02 -35.83 -37.04
C ILE A 1027 -24.01 -34.99 -36.25
N THR A 1028 -23.19 -35.68 -35.44
CA THR A 1028 -22.07 -35.12 -34.67
C THR A 1028 -20.75 -35.67 -35.18
N SER A 1029 -19.71 -34.85 -35.20
CA SER A 1029 -18.33 -35.28 -35.47
C SER A 1029 -17.33 -34.39 -34.75
N PHE A 1030 -16.25 -35.00 -34.25
CA PHE A 1030 -15.05 -34.29 -33.84
C PHE A 1030 -14.04 -34.24 -34.99
N TRP A 1031 -13.18 -33.24 -34.95
CA TRP A 1031 -12.03 -33.07 -35.82
C TRP A 1031 -10.82 -32.85 -34.93
N PHE A 1032 -9.79 -33.66 -35.10
CA PHE A 1032 -8.57 -33.62 -34.31
C PHE A 1032 -7.40 -33.38 -35.28
N ASP A 1033 -6.73 -32.24 -35.15
CA ASP A 1033 -5.67 -31.78 -36.07
C ASP A 1033 -6.07 -31.86 -37.55
N GLY A 1034 -7.29 -31.38 -37.84
CA GLY A 1034 -7.87 -31.36 -39.19
C GLY A 1034 -8.34 -32.73 -39.72
N LYS A 1035 -8.30 -33.80 -38.91
CA LYS A 1035 -8.81 -35.14 -39.27
C LYS A 1035 -10.16 -35.42 -38.60
N ARG A 1036 -11.16 -35.82 -39.38
CA ARG A 1036 -12.52 -36.11 -38.90
C ARG A 1036 -12.61 -37.46 -38.19
N SER A 1037 -13.36 -37.51 -37.09
CA SER A 1037 -13.79 -38.74 -36.42
C SER A 1037 -14.82 -39.53 -37.25
N THR A 1038 -15.26 -40.68 -36.72
CA THR A 1038 -16.52 -41.30 -37.14
C THR A 1038 -17.71 -40.37 -36.84
N ARG A 1039 -18.83 -40.53 -37.55
CA ARG A 1039 -20.06 -39.77 -37.27
C ARG A 1039 -20.86 -40.51 -36.20
N GLN A 1040 -21.48 -39.77 -35.30
CA GLN A 1040 -22.52 -40.29 -34.41
C GLN A 1040 -23.82 -39.51 -34.63
N VAL A 1041 -24.95 -40.09 -34.21
CA VAL A 1041 -26.25 -39.40 -34.18
C VAL A 1041 -26.55 -39.03 -32.73
N TYR A 1042 -26.64 -37.75 -32.43
CA TYR A 1042 -26.82 -37.19 -31.10
C TYR A 1042 -27.88 -36.08 -31.12
N ARG A 1043 -28.84 -36.16 -30.20
CA ARG A 1043 -29.90 -35.15 -29.97
C ARG A 1043 -30.56 -34.58 -31.24
N ARG A 1044 -31.05 -35.45 -32.11
CA ARG A 1044 -31.79 -35.04 -33.31
C ARG A 1044 -33.03 -34.21 -32.92
N GLY A 1045 -33.22 -33.05 -33.56
CA GLY A 1045 -34.34 -32.14 -33.33
C GLY A 1045 -34.17 -31.20 -32.13
N HIS A 1046 -33.04 -31.26 -31.42
CA HIS A 1046 -32.73 -30.33 -30.33
C HIS A 1046 -32.35 -28.93 -30.86
N TYR A 1047 -32.33 -27.91 -30.00
CA TYR A 1047 -31.82 -26.59 -30.33
C TYR A 1047 -31.09 -26.04 -29.10
N VAL A 1048 -29.95 -25.37 -29.33
CA VAL A 1048 -29.23 -24.64 -28.29
C VAL A 1048 -29.91 -23.29 -28.15
N SER A 1049 -30.23 -22.89 -26.92
CA SER A 1049 -30.94 -21.64 -26.63
C SER A 1049 -30.03 -20.51 -26.17
N SER A 1050 -30.31 -19.29 -26.60
CA SER A 1050 -29.58 -18.08 -26.21
C SER A 1050 -29.90 -17.60 -24.78
N GLY A 1051 -29.04 -16.74 -24.22
CA GLY A 1051 -29.22 -16.15 -22.88
C GLY A 1051 -28.43 -16.81 -21.75
N GLY A 1052 -27.53 -17.75 -22.07
CA GLY A 1052 -26.58 -18.35 -21.12
C GLY A 1052 -25.21 -17.66 -21.08
N THR A 1053 -24.28 -18.25 -20.32
CA THR A 1053 -22.91 -17.75 -20.11
C THR A 1053 -21.88 -18.73 -20.65
N VAL A 1054 -20.95 -18.24 -21.48
CA VAL A 1054 -19.80 -19.02 -21.99
C VAL A 1054 -18.62 -18.86 -21.03
N ILE A 1055 -18.10 -19.97 -20.51
CA ILE A 1055 -16.93 -20.02 -19.64
C ILE A 1055 -15.85 -20.95 -20.22
N LEU A 1056 -14.61 -20.49 -20.16
CA LEU A 1056 -13.41 -21.29 -20.35
C LEU A 1056 -12.70 -21.52 -19.01
N GLY A 1057 -12.11 -22.69 -18.85
CA GLY A 1057 -11.27 -23.03 -17.70
C GLY A 1057 -11.97 -23.78 -16.56
N GLN A 1058 -13.31 -23.70 -16.47
CA GLN A 1058 -14.09 -24.27 -15.37
C GLN A 1058 -15.42 -24.84 -15.82
N ASP A 1059 -15.83 -25.96 -15.21
CA ASP A 1059 -17.16 -26.52 -15.36
C ASP A 1059 -18.22 -25.78 -14.52
N GLN A 1060 -19.37 -25.50 -15.13
CA GLN A 1060 -20.44 -24.72 -14.52
C GLN A 1060 -21.47 -25.62 -13.84
N ASP A 1061 -21.13 -26.14 -12.64
CA ASP A 1061 -22.07 -26.86 -11.76
C ASP A 1061 -23.34 -26.03 -11.45
N THR A 1062 -23.18 -24.71 -11.43
CA THR A 1062 -24.26 -23.72 -11.59
C THR A 1062 -23.82 -22.67 -12.60
N CYS A 1063 -24.75 -22.05 -13.32
CA CYS A 1063 -24.38 -21.04 -14.30
C CYS A 1063 -23.58 -19.90 -13.64
N GLY A 1064 -22.32 -19.73 -14.07
CA GLY A 1064 -21.39 -18.76 -13.50
C GLY A 1064 -20.73 -19.14 -12.17
N GLY A 1065 -20.88 -20.36 -11.63
CA GLY A 1065 -20.28 -20.71 -10.33
C GLY A 1065 -20.32 -22.19 -9.92
N LYS A 1066 -19.97 -22.44 -8.64
CA LYS A 1066 -19.76 -23.78 -8.02
C LYS A 1066 -18.65 -24.62 -8.67
N PHE A 1067 -17.60 -23.96 -9.14
CA PHE A 1067 -16.46 -24.63 -9.77
C PHE A 1067 -15.79 -25.68 -8.87
N ASP A 1068 -15.53 -26.87 -9.40
CA ASP A 1068 -14.67 -27.90 -8.78
C ASP A 1068 -13.24 -27.77 -9.32
N ALA A 1069 -12.28 -27.58 -8.42
CA ALA A 1069 -10.86 -27.51 -8.77
C ALA A 1069 -10.41 -28.75 -9.57
N LYS A 1070 -10.95 -29.94 -9.30
CA LYS A 1070 -10.56 -31.17 -10.01
C LYS A 1070 -11.02 -31.22 -11.46
N GLN A 1071 -12.06 -30.46 -11.81
CA GLN A 1071 -12.59 -30.35 -13.17
C GLN A 1071 -12.00 -29.17 -13.95
N SER A 1072 -11.20 -28.33 -13.28
CA SER A 1072 -10.52 -27.19 -13.90
C SER A 1072 -9.52 -27.59 -14.97
N PHE A 1073 -9.43 -26.77 -16.02
CA PHE A 1073 -8.40 -26.87 -17.04
C PHE A 1073 -7.09 -26.22 -16.56
N VAL A 1074 -5.97 -26.91 -16.79
CA VAL A 1074 -4.61 -26.40 -16.55
C VAL A 1074 -3.83 -26.51 -17.85
N GLY A 1075 -3.34 -25.38 -18.37
CA GLY A 1075 -2.72 -25.29 -19.68
C GLY A 1075 -3.09 -24.01 -20.43
N GLU A 1076 -3.02 -24.05 -21.76
CA GLU A 1076 -3.32 -22.92 -22.63
C GLU A 1076 -4.54 -23.20 -23.51
N ILE A 1077 -5.44 -22.23 -23.63
CA ILE A 1077 -6.57 -22.23 -24.59
C ILE A 1077 -6.40 -21.03 -25.52
N SER A 1078 -6.58 -21.25 -26.82
CA SER A 1078 -6.47 -20.21 -27.84
C SER A 1078 -7.34 -20.49 -29.06
N ASP A 1079 -7.48 -19.49 -29.93
CA ASP A 1079 -8.13 -19.60 -31.24
C ASP A 1079 -9.56 -20.18 -31.17
N VAL A 1080 -10.34 -19.75 -30.16
CA VAL A 1080 -11.72 -20.21 -29.94
C VAL A 1080 -12.66 -19.51 -30.92
N HIS A 1081 -13.26 -20.29 -31.83
CA HIS A 1081 -14.20 -19.82 -32.83
C HIS A 1081 -15.49 -20.65 -32.84
N LEU A 1082 -16.64 -19.98 -32.96
CA LEU A 1082 -17.96 -20.60 -33.05
C LEU A 1082 -18.74 -20.05 -34.25
N TRP A 1083 -19.23 -20.98 -35.07
CA TRP A 1083 -20.15 -20.72 -36.18
C TRP A 1083 -21.51 -21.37 -35.91
N ASP A 1084 -22.59 -20.72 -36.32
CA ASP A 1084 -23.97 -21.25 -36.28
C ASP A 1084 -24.33 -22.15 -37.48
N TYR A 1085 -23.31 -22.62 -38.22
CA TYR A 1085 -23.44 -23.58 -39.31
C TYR A 1085 -22.31 -24.60 -39.31
N VAL A 1086 -22.52 -25.73 -40.00
CA VAL A 1086 -21.49 -26.76 -40.16
C VAL A 1086 -20.52 -26.38 -41.26
N LEU A 1087 -19.24 -26.17 -40.90
CA LEU A 1087 -18.17 -25.90 -41.85
C LEU A 1087 -17.87 -27.12 -42.73
N THR A 1088 -17.44 -26.86 -43.96
CA THR A 1088 -17.01 -27.94 -44.86
C THR A 1088 -15.71 -28.58 -44.38
N SER A 1089 -15.47 -29.83 -44.79
CA SER A 1089 -14.24 -30.56 -44.45
C SER A 1089 -12.95 -29.88 -44.92
N SER A 1090 -13.00 -29.15 -46.04
CA SER A 1090 -11.88 -28.33 -46.52
C SER A 1090 -11.68 -27.09 -45.64
N THR A 1091 -12.76 -26.40 -45.28
CA THR A 1091 -12.68 -25.20 -44.44
C THR A 1091 -12.12 -25.53 -43.06
N ILE A 1092 -12.55 -26.61 -42.39
CA ILE A 1092 -12.01 -27.02 -41.09
C ILE A 1092 -10.50 -27.33 -41.17
N LYS A 1093 -10.05 -27.94 -42.27
CA LYS A 1093 -8.61 -28.16 -42.50
C LYS A 1093 -7.84 -26.86 -42.72
N ASP A 1094 -8.47 -25.87 -43.34
CA ASP A 1094 -7.87 -24.57 -43.55
C ASP A 1094 -7.82 -23.74 -42.25
N VAL A 1095 -8.82 -23.87 -41.36
CA VAL A 1095 -8.79 -23.32 -39.99
C VAL A 1095 -7.61 -23.92 -39.22
N TYR A 1096 -7.49 -25.25 -39.18
CA TYR A 1096 -6.35 -25.95 -38.56
C TYR A 1096 -4.99 -25.47 -39.10
N LYS A 1097 -4.89 -25.23 -40.41
CA LYS A 1097 -3.66 -24.75 -41.07
C LYS A 1097 -3.44 -23.25 -40.93
N LYS A 1098 -4.25 -22.54 -40.12
CA LYS A 1098 -4.20 -21.09 -39.93
C LYS A 1098 -4.22 -20.31 -41.26
N LYS A 1099 -4.97 -20.82 -42.24
CA LYS A 1099 -5.19 -20.13 -43.52
C LYS A 1099 -6.35 -19.16 -43.41
N LYS A 1100 -6.45 -18.25 -44.38
CA LYS A 1100 -7.58 -17.32 -44.51
C LYS A 1100 -8.90 -18.09 -44.61
N THR A 1101 -9.70 -18.00 -43.56
CA THR A 1101 -11.01 -18.64 -43.41
C THR A 1101 -12.04 -17.60 -42.94
N PRO A 1102 -13.34 -17.86 -43.08
CA PRO A 1102 -14.37 -16.97 -42.50
C PRO A 1102 -14.20 -16.90 -40.98
N PRO A 1103 -14.24 -15.71 -40.35
CA PRO A 1103 -14.21 -15.60 -38.88
C PRO A 1103 -15.44 -16.26 -38.27
N GLY A 1104 -15.36 -16.65 -37.00
CA GLY A 1104 -16.53 -17.11 -36.24
C GLY A 1104 -17.61 -16.03 -36.20
N ASN A 1105 -18.87 -16.36 -36.52
CA ASN A 1105 -19.96 -15.38 -36.53
C ASN A 1105 -20.73 -15.32 -35.20
N ILE A 1106 -20.52 -16.29 -34.30
CA ILE A 1106 -21.04 -16.27 -32.93
C ILE A 1106 -19.95 -15.91 -31.93
N ILE A 1107 -18.76 -16.53 -32.05
CA ILE A 1107 -17.57 -16.18 -31.28
C ILE A 1107 -16.40 -16.15 -32.26
N ASP A 1108 -15.75 -14.99 -32.42
CA ASP A 1108 -14.46 -14.86 -33.09
C ASP A 1108 -13.39 -14.49 -32.05
N TRP A 1109 -12.38 -15.35 -31.86
CA TRP A 1109 -11.29 -15.13 -30.92
C TRP A 1109 -10.62 -13.76 -31.09
N SER A 1110 -10.52 -13.27 -32.32
CA SER A 1110 -9.82 -12.01 -32.62
C SER A 1110 -10.60 -10.76 -32.24
N SER A 1111 -11.91 -10.87 -32.00
CA SER A 1111 -12.79 -9.70 -31.78
C SER A 1111 -13.79 -9.86 -30.64
N THR A 1112 -13.91 -11.04 -30.03
CA THR A 1112 -14.81 -11.30 -28.89
C THR A 1112 -14.43 -10.48 -27.66
N ASN A 1113 -15.42 -9.97 -26.94
CA ASN A 1113 -15.18 -9.40 -25.61
C ASN A 1113 -14.97 -10.52 -24.61
N TYR A 1114 -14.13 -10.28 -23.61
CA TYR A 1114 -13.82 -11.24 -22.57
C TYR A 1114 -13.65 -10.58 -21.20
N SER A 1115 -13.85 -11.38 -20.16
CA SER A 1115 -13.59 -11.03 -18.77
C SER A 1115 -12.81 -12.18 -18.12
N LEU A 1116 -11.61 -11.92 -17.61
CA LEU A 1116 -10.76 -12.91 -16.96
C LEU A 1116 -10.89 -12.81 -15.44
N TYR A 1117 -11.03 -13.94 -14.78
CA TYR A 1117 -11.16 -14.09 -13.33
C TYR A 1117 -10.11 -15.06 -12.81
N GLY A 1118 -9.67 -14.87 -11.56
CA GLY A 1118 -8.59 -15.66 -10.96
C GLY A 1118 -7.21 -15.38 -11.56
N ASN A 1119 -6.34 -16.40 -11.54
CA ASN A 1119 -4.96 -16.34 -12.01
C ASN A 1119 -4.87 -16.70 -13.51
N VAL A 1120 -5.69 -16.09 -14.37
CA VAL A 1120 -5.64 -16.31 -15.83
C VAL A 1120 -4.74 -15.27 -16.47
N ARG A 1121 -3.75 -15.72 -17.26
CA ARG A 1121 -2.78 -14.84 -17.93
C ARG A 1121 -3.03 -14.78 -19.43
N ILE A 1122 -2.78 -13.62 -20.03
CA ILE A 1122 -2.78 -13.46 -21.50
C ILE A 1122 -1.34 -13.53 -21.96
N GLU A 1123 -1.02 -14.51 -22.81
CA GLU A 1123 0.32 -14.67 -23.37
C GLU A 1123 0.31 -14.42 -24.88
N SER A 1124 1.19 -13.54 -25.34
CA SER A 1124 1.32 -13.21 -26.76
C SER A 1124 2.01 -14.34 -27.52
N MET A 1125 1.36 -14.90 -28.54
CA MET A 1125 1.92 -15.93 -29.42
C MET A 1125 2.80 -15.35 -30.53
N LYS A 1126 3.67 -14.38 -30.20
CA LYS A 1126 4.64 -13.86 -31.16
C LYS A 1126 5.73 -14.90 -31.36
N THR A 1127 5.74 -15.52 -32.53
CA THR A 1127 6.86 -16.31 -33.07
C THR A 1127 8.06 -15.45 -33.40
#